data_AF-A0A3A8JQ13-F1
#
_entry.id   AF-A0A3A8JQ13-F1
#
_cell.length_a   1.000
_cell.length_b   1.000
_cell.length_c   1.000
_cell.angle_alpha   90.00
_cell.angle_beta   90.00
_cell.angle_gamma   90.00
#
_symmetry.space_group_name_H-M   'P 1'
#
loop_
_entity.id
_entity.type
_entity.pdbx_description
1 polymer ?
#
loop_
_entity_poly.entity_id
_entity_poly.type
_entity_poly.pdbx_seq_one_letter_code
_entity_poly.pdbx_strand_id
1 'polypeptide(L)'
;MGNARHGGWKPWLGGGALAVLALLAFLLWNTQAPSSGKDAAPSTGAASARTVARASRVTTPPRPSGTARIAGHVLGTHGPAAGVRVSASRVEPGVTLSERPCPSPTGQDDARAPVLKSDACTFDSERMQGEAVEARDGEALVFAEAATDAEGRFVLEGLPDGNVTLWALGDTGAVSQGGVPVGSTDVELTLEQQGIPFQGTVMDTDRKTPIPEARVTLVSRWHTRFFDATTDAEGRFIVGPLPQGDYAALVTAEGRSSWFHPKLGSREAMTTVVLARSRSLAGQVVAADGAPVPGIQVLLEGDTATASTQRTTTDATGRFRFTAPAVPHQLTAEADGAFATLEVTPPLEHLELRLQPGVFVEGTVRDDAGQPIPNARVETYREDGGPLAAEADTVTDAAGRYQLGPTRPGPHTFRVLAPHSLDVEVHAQRLQQGMTPLDFTLKRAKSVEGRVVDTSGAPLEGILLELSGNLGDRDDINASGAQRSDATGHFVLDVKRAGTGQLSVEEPSFQSHSIEVRVPSRDVVVVLDRGASVSGTVTDARGLPLRGAIVTLWKDAEESDEAPAPDEAPRNNVTDEQGRFHLQGIAPGAYLLGAVVRGDLMDTPVSQPIAFQGHEHLDVSLRLEAGRERSGIAVDGAGQPLAGVELSADLPESASSEWRDVYADGPSGLRTGPDGRFTLRGLVAPRYALWAYLPGYTFRPKRSQGGEALAEQGGLWVDSNAEPLRLVLERDGRVRGRVVEPGGQAVTSFQVKSADLHNFAQPAEWPDGAFEFPFDATGPALLSVVAPGFMPLERALNLTEGVDLDLGVLTLDPGWALRLAIHDAETGEALSDLESFRATITQPADTDIARMTARPRNVSLRDGVYTLSQLPPPPFTLELRSRSTRPFQQEVTARTDTLTVALDRAATVRIMAQDRNGKPLLALIYLKDVGPIPSIRYQEVTTKGTLVVRGIEPGEYVLDARAADPDEGPRFTPRRIQIPPRGEVTFTVEAGPP
;
A
#
# COMPACT_ATOMS: atom_id res chain seq x y z
N MET A 1 -51.60 0.75 13.67
CA MET A 1 -52.92 0.07 13.78
C MET A 1 -52.89 -1.08 12.80
N GLY A 2 -52.60 -2.32 13.15
CA GLY A 2 -53.02 -3.03 14.37
C GLY A 2 -54.39 -3.66 14.13
N ASN A 3 -54.41 -4.83 13.48
CA ASN A 3 -55.27 -5.99 13.77
C ASN A 3 -54.85 -7.15 12.85
N ALA A 4 -54.15 -8.14 13.39
CA ALA A 4 -54.70 -9.37 14.01
C ALA A 4 -54.87 -10.47 12.93
N ARG A 5 -53.90 -11.39 12.79
CA ARG A 5 -53.72 -12.66 13.53
C ARG A 5 -54.75 -13.75 13.19
N HIS A 6 -54.19 -14.87 12.72
CA HIS A 6 -54.61 -16.27 12.89
C HIS A 6 -55.97 -16.67 12.29
N GLY A 7 -56.12 -17.81 11.62
CA GLY A 7 -55.39 -19.07 11.74
C GLY A 7 -56.35 -20.16 12.24
N GLY A 8 -56.36 -21.31 11.57
CA GLY A 8 -57.01 -22.56 12.01
C GLY A 8 -58.39 -22.80 11.40
N TRP A 9 -58.55 -23.80 10.52
CA TRP A 9 -58.90 -25.22 10.83
C TRP A 9 -60.34 -25.34 11.34
N LYS A 10 -61.25 -26.20 10.86
CA LYS A 10 -61.39 -27.41 9.98
C LYS A 10 -62.94 -27.54 9.75
N PRO A 11 -63.59 -28.61 9.18
CA PRO A 11 -63.15 -29.91 8.62
C PRO A 11 -63.72 -30.17 7.18
N TRP A 12 -63.17 -31.07 6.34
CA TRP A 12 -63.49 -32.53 6.21
C TRP A 12 -65.00 -32.85 6.35
N LEU A 13 -65.70 -33.58 5.47
CA LEU A 13 -65.36 -34.54 4.43
C LEU A 13 -66.67 -34.86 3.67
N GLY A 14 -66.60 -35.21 2.37
CA GLY A 14 -67.65 -36.00 1.71
C GLY A 14 -67.96 -35.61 0.27
N GLY A 15 -67.19 -36.14 -0.68
CA GLY A 15 -67.47 -35.96 -2.10
C GLY A 15 -66.45 -36.64 -3.02
N GLY A 16 -66.11 -37.90 -2.73
CA GLY A 16 -65.37 -38.74 -3.68
C GLY A 16 -66.32 -39.30 -4.73
N ALA A 17 -66.06 -39.06 -6.01
CA ALA A 17 -66.62 -39.85 -7.12
C ALA A 17 -66.03 -39.57 -8.52
N LEU A 18 -65.23 -38.51 -8.75
CA LEU A 18 -64.93 -38.10 -10.14
C LEU A 18 -63.46 -38.01 -10.58
N ALA A 19 -62.48 -38.19 -9.68
CA ALA A 19 -61.06 -38.08 -10.07
C ALA A 19 -60.37 -39.43 -10.36
N VAL A 20 -60.97 -40.56 -9.99
CA VAL A 20 -60.36 -41.90 -10.13
C VAL A 20 -60.66 -42.56 -11.49
N LEU A 21 -61.68 -42.07 -12.22
CA LEU A 21 -62.06 -42.64 -13.53
C LEU A 21 -61.35 -42.01 -14.74
N ALA A 22 -60.68 -40.86 -14.58
CA ALA A 22 -59.89 -40.25 -15.66
C ALA A 22 -58.44 -40.78 -15.72
N LEU A 23 -57.95 -41.37 -14.62
CA LEU A 23 -56.58 -41.92 -14.52
C LEU A 23 -56.49 -43.41 -14.88
N LEU A 24 -57.62 -44.14 -14.92
CA LEU A 24 -57.65 -45.57 -15.28
C LEU A 24 -57.93 -45.85 -16.77
N ALA A 25 -58.39 -44.85 -17.54
CA ALA A 25 -58.66 -44.99 -18.97
C ALA A 25 -57.47 -44.66 -19.89
N PHE A 26 -56.41 -44.02 -19.36
CA PHE A 26 -55.17 -43.78 -20.10
C PHE A 26 -54.10 -44.86 -19.85
N LEU A 27 -54.30 -45.71 -18.83
CA LEU A 27 -53.34 -46.73 -18.38
C LEU A 27 -53.62 -48.15 -18.91
N LEU A 28 -54.62 -48.36 -19.76
CA LEU A 28 -55.02 -49.71 -20.20
C LEU A 28 -55.31 -49.88 -21.70
N TRP A 29 -55.00 -48.89 -22.55
CA TRP A 29 -55.00 -49.11 -24.01
C TRP A 29 -53.57 -49.32 -24.53
N ASN A 30 -53.33 -50.57 -24.92
CA ASN A 30 -52.22 -51.08 -25.73
C ASN A 30 -50.91 -51.44 -25.03
N THR A 31 -51.00 -52.48 -24.20
CA THR A 31 -49.98 -53.52 -24.12
C THR A 31 -50.41 -54.74 -24.93
N GLN A 32 -49.59 -55.15 -25.90
CA GLN A 32 -49.51 -56.55 -26.38
C GLN A 32 -48.05 -57.02 -26.21
N ALA A 33 -47.91 -58.19 -25.63
CA ALA A 33 -46.74 -59.08 -25.62
C ALA A 33 -47.28 -60.51 -25.85
N PRO A 34 -46.49 -61.62 -25.96
CA PRO A 34 -45.03 -61.77 -25.92
C PRO A 34 -44.44 -62.78 -26.96
N SER A 35 -43.12 -62.91 -27.06
CA SER A 35 -42.46 -64.22 -27.05
C SER A 35 -40.99 -64.12 -26.60
N SER A 36 -40.51 -65.21 -26.01
CA SER A 36 -39.50 -65.34 -24.95
C SER A 36 -38.08 -65.64 -25.43
N GLY A 37 -37.04 -65.19 -24.69
CA GLY A 37 -35.69 -65.75 -24.80
C GLY A 37 -34.54 -65.06 -24.04
N LYS A 38 -34.44 -65.30 -22.72
CA LYS A 38 -33.25 -65.41 -21.84
C LYS A 38 -32.21 -64.26 -21.65
N ASP A 39 -32.23 -63.77 -20.41
CA ASP A 39 -31.13 -63.57 -19.43
C ASP A 39 -30.11 -62.39 -19.49
N ALA A 40 -29.98 -61.79 -18.30
CA ALA A 40 -28.92 -60.93 -17.73
C ALA A 40 -29.02 -59.39 -17.91
N ALA A 41 -28.88 -58.68 -16.78
CA ALA A 41 -29.34 -57.31 -16.49
C ALA A 41 -28.42 -56.15 -16.95
N PRO A 42 -28.94 -54.94 -17.21
CA PRO A 42 -28.13 -53.73 -17.35
C PRO A 42 -28.30 -52.69 -16.23
N SER A 43 -27.17 -52.05 -15.95
CA SER A 43 -26.90 -50.95 -15.03
C SER A 43 -27.53 -49.60 -15.45
N THR A 44 -27.90 -48.82 -14.45
CA THR A 44 -28.34 -47.41 -14.50
C THR A 44 -27.32 -46.49 -15.19
N GLY A 45 -27.76 -45.76 -16.23
CA GLY A 45 -27.01 -44.66 -16.85
C GLY A 45 -27.35 -43.31 -16.21
N ALA A 46 -26.32 -42.61 -15.75
CA ALA A 46 -26.37 -41.30 -15.10
C ALA A 46 -26.65 -40.17 -16.09
N ALA A 47 -27.38 -39.16 -15.60
CA ALA A 47 -27.70 -37.92 -16.30
C ALA A 47 -26.47 -37.01 -16.47
N SER A 48 -26.44 -36.33 -17.62
CA SER A 48 -25.39 -35.45 -18.15
C SER A 48 -24.90 -34.39 -17.15
N ALA A 49 -23.57 -34.35 -16.96
CA ALA A 49 -22.86 -33.29 -16.25
C ALA A 49 -22.90 -31.96 -17.03
N ARG A 50 -22.95 -30.84 -16.27
CA ARG A 50 -22.71 -29.48 -16.76
C ARG A 50 -21.29 -29.37 -17.31
N THR A 51 -21.15 -28.94 -18.56
CA THR A 51 -19.86 -28.65 -19.20
C THR A 51 -19.28 -27.38 -18.57
N VAL A 52 -18.18 -27.52 -17.83
CA VAL A 52 -17.34 -26.40 -17.38
C VAL A 52 -16.74 -25.77 -18.64
N ALA A 53 -16.81 -24.43 -18.77
CA ALA A 53 -16.18 -23.70 -19.86
C ALA A 53 -14.68 -24.06 -19.91
N ARG A 54 -14.22 -24.67 -21.00
CA ARG A 54 -12.80 -24.96 -21.21
C ARG A 54 -12.06 -23.64 -21.39
N ALA A 55 -10.91 -23.48 -20.72
CA ALA A 55 -10.01 -22.35 -20.92
C ALA A 55 -9.60 -22.29 -22.40
N SER A 56 -10.07 -21.28 -23.12
CA SER A 56 -9.70 -21.06 -24.52
C SER A 56 -8.33 -20.40 -24.52
N ARG A 57 -7.30 -21.17 -24.89
CA ARG A 57 -5.92 -20.71 -25.03
C ARG A 57 -5.62 -20.58 -26.51
N VAL A 58 -5.95 -19.44 -27.10
CA VAL A 58 -5.55 -19.18 -28.48
C VAL A 58 -4.13 -18.65 -28.44
N THR A 59 -3.21 -19.41 -29.04
CA THR A 59 -1.81 -19.03 -29.21
C THR A 59 -1.56 -18.74 -30.70
N THR A 60 -0.60 -17.87 -31.00
CA THR A 60 -0.15 -17.68 -32.39
C THR A 60 0.28 -19.04 -32.97
N PRO A 61 -0.18 -19.39 -34.19
CA PRO A 61 0.19 -20.66 -34.80
C PRO A 61 1.72 -20.75 -34.98
N PRO A 62 2.33 -21.92 -34.73
CA PRO A 62 3.76 -22.10 -34.85
C PRO A 62 4.27 -21.80 -36.26
N ARG A 63 5.43 -21.14 -36.36
CA ARG A 63 6.16 -20.87 -37.60
C ARG A 63 7.54 -21.51 -37.52
N PRO A 64 7.72 -22.71 -38.09
CA PRO A 64 9.00 -23.40 -38.11
C PRO A 64 10.07 -22.55 -38.80
N SER A 65 11.29 -22.56 -38.27
CA SER A 65 12.42 -21.78 -38.80
C SER A 65 13.72 -22.57 -38.90
N GLY A 66 13.69 -23.88 -38.65
CA GLY A 66 14.83 -24.77 -38.79
C GLY A 66 14.43 -26.24 -38.95
N THR A 67 15.38 -27.15 -38.76
CA THR A 67 15.17 -28.61 -38.88
C THR A 67 15.46 -29.38 -37.60
N ALA A 68 15.90 -28.70 -36.54
CA ALA A 68 16.27 -29.33 -35.29
C ALA A 68 15.03 -29.65 -34.45
N ARG A 69 15.22 -30.48 -33.42
CA ARG A 69 14.16 -30.93 -32.52
C ARG A 69 14.55 -30.88 -31.06
N ILE A 70 13.56 -30.80 -30.18
CA ILE A 70 13.67 -31.03 -28.74
C ILE A 70 12.69 -32.13 -28.36
N ALA A 71 13.12 -33.07 -27.52
CA ALA A 71 12.26 -34.11 -26.96
C ALA A 71 12.37 -34.14 -25.43
N GLY A 72 11.26 -34.47 -24.78
CA GLY A 72 11.19 -34.45 -23.32
C GLY A 72 9.88 -35.00 -22.77
N HIS A 73 9.67 -34.82 -21.48
CA HIS A 73 8.46 -35.21 -20.77
C HIS A 73 7.97 -34.11 -19.82
N VAL A 74 6.66 -34.04 -19.64
CA VAL A 74 6.01 -33.15 -18.68
C VAL A 74 5.50 -33.98 -17.50
N LEU A 75 5.89 -33.58 -16.30
CA LEU A 75 5.42 -34.14 -15.04
C LEU A 75 4.38 -33.22 -14.42
N GLY A 76 3.25 -33.79 -14.03
CA GLY A 76 2.26 -33.17 -13.17
C GLY A 76 2.40 -33.66 -11.73
N THR A 77 1.42 -33.31 -10.92
CA THR A 77 1.42 -33.52 -9.46
C THR A 77 1.16 -34.97 -9.03
N HIS A 78 0.69 -35.79 -9.97
CA HIS A 78 0.35 -37.21 -9.76
C HIS A 78 1.13 -38.13 -10.70
N GLY A 79 2.24 -37.64 -11.30
CA GLY A 79 3.00 -38.35 -12.32
C GLY A 79 2.92 -37.65 -13.69
N PRO A 80 3.19 -38.37 -14.80
CA PRO A 80 3.21 -37.77 -16.13
C PRO A 80 1.92 -37.03 -16.51
N ALA A 81 2.06 -35.85 -17.11
CA ALA A 81 0.93 -34.99 -17.46
C ALA A 81 0.63 -35.10 -18.96
N ALA A 82 -0.50 -35.74 -19.28
CA ALA A 82 -0.99 -35.89 -20.66
C ALA A 82 -1.80 -34.68 -21.14
N GLY A 83 -1.77 -34.41 -22.45
CA GLY A 83 -2.54 -33.32 -23.06
C GLY A 83 -2.03 -31.90 -22.74
N VAL A 84 -0.84 -31.79 -22.15
CA VAL A 84 -0.18 -30.50 -21.88
C VAL A 84 0.33 -29.95 -23.19
N ARG A 85 0.03 -28.69 -23.48
CA ARG A 85 0.53 -28.01 -24.67
C ARG A 85 1.92 -27.45 -24.38
N VAL A 86 2.93 -27.99 -25.04
CA VAL A 86 4.32 -27.55 -24.97
C VAL A 86 4.64 -26.74 -26.22
N SER A 87 5.14 -25.52 -26.07
CA SER A 87 5.56 -24.67 -27.20
C SER A 87 6.97 -24.14 -26.99
N ALA A 88 7.71 -23.96 -28.08
CA ALA A 88 9.04 -23.34 -28.07
C ALA A 88 8.98 -21.97 -28.72
N SER A 89 9.54 -20.97 -28.04
CA SER A 89 9.62 -19.59 -28.52
C SER A 89 10.94 -18.94 -28.09
N ARG A 90 11.27 -17.78 -28.68
CA ARG A 90 12.51 -17.06 -28.38
C ARG A 90 12.27 -15.54 -28.42
N VAL A 91 12.98 -14.84 -27.54
CA VAL A 91 13.13 -13.38 -27.54
C VAL A 91 14.22 -12.98 -28.53
N GLU A 92 13.94 -11.99 -29.38
CA GLU A 92 14.85 -11.55 -30.45
C GLU A 92 15.20 -10.07 -30.24
N PRO A 93 16.46 -9.71 -29.94
CA PRO A 93 16.87 -8.34 -29.68
C PRO A 93 16.46 -7.36 -30.79
N GLY A 94 15.88 -6.22 -30.41
CA GLY A 94 15.37 -5.20 -31.35
C GLY A 94 14.11 -5.63 -32.14
N VAL A 95 13.69 -6.89 -32.07
CA VAL A 95 12.48 -7.40 -32.73
C VAL A 95 11.35 -7.56 -31.74
N THR A 96 11.58 -8.28 -30.63
CA THR A 96 10.56 -8.46 -29.59
C THR A 96 10.35 -7.20 -28.78
N LEU A 97 9.10 -6.90 -28.41
CA LEU A 97 8.75 -5.65 -27.74
C LEU A 97 9.61 -5.41 -26.50
N SER A 98 9.90 -6.43 -25.70
CA SER A 98 10.73 -6.34 -24.48
C SER A 98 12.16 -5.82 -24.72
N GLU A 99 12.73 -6.06 -25.90
CA GLU A 99 14.12 -5.73 -26.24
C GLU A 99 14.22 -4.53 -27.21
N ARG A 100 13.11 -3.82 -27.47
CA ARG A 100 13.12 -2.57 -28.24
C ARG A 100 13.46 -1.40 -27.33
N PRO A 101 14.23 -0.40 -27.80
CA PRO A 101 14.41 0.87 -27.09
C PRO A 101 13.07 1.56 -26.83
N CYS A 102 12.94 2.30 -25.72
CA CYS A 102 11.79 3.17 -25.49
C CYS A 102 11.72 4.21 -26.61
N PRO A 103 10.58 4.36 -27.31
CA PRO A 103 10.45 5.35 -28.35
C PRO A 103 10.51 6.79 -27.81
N SER A 104 11.33 7.63 -28.45
CA SER A 104 11.46 9.06 -28.12
C SER A 104 10.37 9.90 -28.79
N PRO A 105 9.79 10.93 -28.13
CA PRO A 105 8.84 11.87 -28.73
C PRO A 105 9.39 12.60 -29.97
N THR A 106 10.71 12.79 -30.05
CA THR A 106 11.38 13.45 -31.18
C THR A 106 11.75 12.49 -32.32
N GLY A 107 11.52 11.18 -32.15
CA GLY A 107 11.82 10.16 -33.15
C GLY A 107 13.32 9.93 -33.42
N GLN A 108 14.21 10.42 -32.55
CA GLN A 108 15.64 10.13 -32.62
C GLN A 108 15.95 8.80 -31.93
N ASP A 109 16.63 7.90 -32.65
CA ASP A 109 17.18 6.66 -32.10
C ASP A 109 18.32 7.01 -31.12
N ASP A 110 18.03 6.96 -29.83
CA ASP A 110 19.06 7.01 -28.79
C ASP A 110 19.47 5.57 -28.42
N ALA A 111 20.69 5.18 -28.80
CA ALA A 111 21.25 3.88 -28.47
C ALA A 111 21.43 3.65 -26.95
N ARG A 112 21.32 4.71 -26.13
CA ARG A 112 21.36 4.65 -24.67
C ARG A 112 19.98 4.67 -24.03
N ALA A 113 18.91 4.77 -24.84
CA ALA A 113 17.55 4.72 -24.32
C ALA A 113 17.30 3.39 -23.58
N PRO A 114 16.57 3.42 -22.46
CA PRO A 114 16.15 2.20 -21.80
C PRO A 114 15.36 1.30 -22.77
N VAL A 115 15.34 -0.01 -22.53
CA VAL A 115 14.47 -0.93 -23.28
C VAL A 115 13.08 -0.98 -22.67
N LEU A 116 12.06 -1.33 -23.46
CA LEU A 116 10.64 -1.35 -23.03
C LEU A 116 10.34 -2.27 -21.83
N LYS A 117 11.16 -3.30 -21.59
CA LYS A 117 11.03 -4.16 -20.39
C LYS A 117 11.46 -3.45 -19.09
N SER A 118 12.20 -2.34 -19.18
CA SER A 118 12.57 -1.53 -18.03
C SER A 118 11.39 -0.67 -17.57
N ASP A 119 11.33 -0.37 -16.28
CA ASP A 119 10.31 0.52 -15.73
C ASP A 119 10.69 2.02 -15.93
N ALA A 120 11.60 2.33 -16.87
CA ALA A 120 12.18 3.66 -17.10
C ALA A 120 11.67 4.38 -18.37
N CYS A 121 10.67 3.83 -19.07
CA CYS A 121 10.13 4.44 -20.29
C CYS A 121 9.13 5.58 -20.01
N THR A 122 9.00 6.49 -20.98
CA THR A 122 8.06 7.62 -20.94
C THR A 122 6.63 7.22 -21.34
N PHE A 123 5.65 8.08 -21.07
CA PHE A 123 4.23 7.89 -21.40
C PHE A 123 3.96 7.53 -22.89
N ASP A 124 4.60 8.23 -23.84
CA ASP A 124 4.44 7.94 -25.27
C ASP A 124 4.78 6.47 -25.61
N SER A 125 5.67 5.87 -24.82
CA SER A 125 6.05 4.46 -24.93
C SER A 125 4.90 3.53 -24.54
N GLU A 126 4.03 3.88 -23.59
CA GLU A 126 2.92 3.02 -23.17
C GLU A 126 1.83 2.93 -24.24
N ARG A 127 1.48 4.06 -24.88
CA ARG A 127 0.54 4.06 -26.01
C ARG A 127 1.06 3.23 -27.17
N MET A 128 2.32 3.44 -27.55
CA MET A 128 2.95 2.69 -28.65
C MET A 128 3.06 1.20 -28.32
N GLN A 129 3.28 0.83 -27.06
CA GLN A 129 3.19 -0.56 -26.62
C GLN A 129 1.78 -1.13 -26.79
N GLY A 130 0.74 -0.39 -26.38
CA GLY A 130 -0.65 -0.83 -26.56
C GLY A 130 -1.00 -1.07 -28.03
N GLU A 131 -0.63 -0.15 -28.91
CA GLU A 131 -0.81 -0.26 -30.37
C GLU A 131 -0.03 -1.43 -30.96
N ALA A 132 1.23 -1.62 -30.53
CA ALA A 132 2.05 -2.76 -30.95
C ALA A 132 1.42 -4.08 -30.49
N VAL A 133 0.95 -4.18 -29.24
CA VAL A 133 0.27 -5.38 -28.72
C VAL A 133 -1.02 -5.66 -29.49
N GLU A 134 -1.81 -4.63 -29.80
CA GLU A 134 -3.03 -4.78 -30.60
C GLU A 134 -2.73 -5.29 -32.02
N ALA A 135 -1.67 -4.77 -32.65
CA ALA A 135 -1.16 -5.21 -33.94
C ALA A 135 -0.37 -6.53 -33.89
N ARG A 136 -0.11 -7.06 -32.69
CA ARG A 136 0.83 -8.16 -32.41
C ARG A 136 2.25 -7.92 -32.92
N ASP A 137 2.63 -6.66 -33.07
CA ASP A 137 3.99 -6.28 -33.38
C ASP A 137 4.90 -6.49 -32.15
N GLY A 138 6.03 -7.15 -32.38
CA GLY A 138 6.97 -7.51 -31.33
C GLY A 138 6.63 -8.78 -30.54
N GLU A 139 5.59 -9.53 -30.90
CA GLU A 139 5.32 -10.85 -30.29
C GLU A 139 6.50 -11.81 -30.51
N ALA A 140 6.92 -12.53 -29.45
CA ALA A 140 7.91 -13.58 -29.57
C ALA A 140 7.42 -14.74 -30.44
N LEU A 141 8.23 -15.08 -31.44
CA LEU A 141 7.90 -16.11 -32.42
C LEU A 141 7.82 -17.48 -31.76
N VAL A 142 6.69 -18.18 -31.99
CA VAL A 142 6.52 -19.59 -31.63
C VAL A 142 7.00 -20.44 -32.79
N PHE A 143 8.03 -21.25 -32.59
CA PHE A 143 8.60 -22.09 -33.65
C PHE A 143 7.87 -23.42 -33.82
N ALA A 144 7.53 -24.04 -32.69
CA ALA A 144 6.89 -25.34 -32.63
C ALA A 144 5.96 -25.43 -31.44
N GLU A 145 4.91 -26.25 -31.57
CA GLU A 145 3.98 -26.59 -30.50
C GLU A 145 3.54 -28.06 -30.64
N ALA A 146 3.44 -28.77 -29.53
CA ALA A 146 2.96 -30.14 -29.47
C ALA A 146 2.18 -30.39 -28.17
N ALA A 147 1.23 -31.33 -28.19
CA ALA A 147 0.59 -31.83 -26.99
C ALA A 147 1.34 -33.05 -26.46
N THR A 148 1.42 -33.20 -25.14
CA THR A 148 2.02 -34.39 -24.52
C THR A 148 1.14 -35.64 -24.69
N ASP A 149 1.79 -36.80 -24.84
CA ASP A 149 1.12 -38.10 -24.87
C ASP A 149 0.67 -38.59 -23.47
N ALA A 150 0.13 -39.81 -23.39
CA ALA A 150 -0.36 -40.40 -22.13
C ALA A 150 0.74 -40.61 -21.07
N GLU A 151 2.00 -40.72 -21.50
CA GLU A 151 3.18 -40.80 -20.63
C GLU A 151 3.86 -39.43 -20.46
N GLY A 152 3.18 -38.35 -20.83
CA GLY A 152 3.68 -36.99 -20.70
C GLY A 152 4.77 -36.60 -21.70
N ARG A 153 5.10 -37.43 -22.70
CA ARG A 153 6.20 -37.13 -23.64
C ARG A 153 5.78 -36.12 -24.70
N PHE A 154 6.71 -35.28 -25.12
CA PHE A 154 6.54 -34.36 -26.24
C PHE A 154 7.76 -34.37 -27.17
N VAL A 155 7.51 -34.01 -28.44
CA VAL A 155 8.56 -33.75 -29.43
C VAL A 155 8.19 -32.47 -30.17
N LEU A 156 9.11 -31.51 -30.16
CA LEU A 156 9.02 -30.26 -30.92
C LEU A 156 9.99 -30.32 -32.08
N GLU A 157 9.50 -30.18 -33.31
CA GLU A 157 10.29 -30.20 -34.54
C GLU A 157 10.23 -28.84 -35.24
N GLY A 158 11.22 -28.54 -36.08
CA GLY A 158 11.25 -27.30 -36.85
C GLY A 158 11.90 -26.12 -36.14
N LEU A 159 12.74 -26.41 -35.14
CA LEU A 159 13.39 -25.41 -34.29
C LEU A 159 14.68 -24.84 -34.93
N PRO A 160 14.99 -23.56 -34.71
CA PRO A 160 16.25 -22.94 -35.15
C PRO A 160 17.42 -23.31 -34.21
N ASP A 161 18.66 -23.08 -34.65
CA ASP A 161 19.83 -23.25 -33.79
C ASP A 161 19.83 -22.27 -32.60
N GLY A 162 20.52 -22.64 -31.52
CA GLY A 162 20.64 -21.85 -30.28
C GLY A 162 19.74 -22.34 -29.15
N ASN A 163 19.33 -21.43 -28.28
CA ASN A 163 18.48 -21.74 -27.11
C ASN A 163 17.05 -21.25 -27.33
N VAL A 164 16.07 -21.92 -26.74
CA VAL A 164 14.66 -21.52 -26.76
C VAL A 164 14.07 -21.55 -25.36
N THR A 165 12.97 -20.85 -25.18
CA THR A 165 12.12 -20.95 -24.00
C THR A 165 10.98 -21.91 -24.29
N LEU A 166 10.86 -22.95 -23.46
CA LEU A 166 9.76 -23.90 -23.50
C LEU A 166 8.64 -23.43 -22.59
N TRP A 167 7.40 -23.49 -23.07
CA TRP A 167 6.20 -23.17 -22.33
C TRP A 167 5.30 -24.40 -22.29
N ALA A 168 5.10 -24.99 -21.12
CA ALA A 168 4.17 -26.09 -20.91
C ALA A 168 2.92 -25.59 -20.20
N LEU A 169 1.79 -25.61 -20.89
CA LEU A 169 0.51 -25.08 -20.42
C LEU A 169 -0.50 -26.25 -20.34
N GLY A 170 -0.79 -26.71 -19.12
CA GLY A 170 -1.79 -27.74 -18.82
C GLY A 170 -3.01 -27.18 -18.11
N ASP A 171 -4.09 -27.95 -17.96
CA ASP A 171 -5.30 -27.49 -17.25
C ASP A 171 -5.07 -27.34 -15.74
N THR A 172 -4.11 -28.10 -15.19
CA THR A 172 -3.81 -28.19 -13.76
C THR A 172 -2.55 -27.43 -13.34
N GLY A 173 -1.86 -26.78 -14.28
CA GLY A 173 -0.62 -26.07 -14.01
C GLY A 173 0.06 -25.57 -15.28
N ALA A 174 1.05 -24.71 -15.10
CA ALA A 174 1.87 -24.17 -16.18
C ALA A 174 3.31 -24.02 -15.72
N VAL A 175 4.26 -24.08 -16.65
CA VAL A 175 5.67 -23.77 -16.38
C VAL A 175 6.30 -23.20 -17.66
N SER A 176 7.21 -22.25 -17.49
CA SER A 176 8.11 -21.79 -18.55
C SER A 176 9.55 -22.05 -18.17
N GLN A 177 10.33 -22.58 -19.10
CA GLN A 177 11.75 -22.85 -18.90
C GLN A 177 12.56 -22.19 -20.02
N GLY A 178 13.33 -21.16 -19.66
CA GLY A 178 14.25 -20.47 -20.56
C GLY A 178 15.54 -21.24 -20.81
N GLY A 179 16.28 -20.83 -21.85
CA GLY A 179 17.65 -21.28 -22.07
C GLY A 179 17.82 -22.75 -22.50
N VAL A 180 16.76 -23.43 -22.96
CA VAL A 180 16.83 -24.84 -23.37
C VAL A 180 17.58 -24.96 -24.70
N PRO A 181 18.71 -25.69 -24.76
CA PRO A 181 19.45 -25.87 -26.00
C PRO A 181 18.64 -26.66 -27.02
N VAL A 182 18.56 -26.17 -28.25
CA VAL A 182 17.92 -26.90 -29.34
C VAL A 182 18.77 -28.12 -29.70
N GLY A 183 18.11 -29.29 -29.83
CA GLY A 183 18.78 -30.59 -29.92
C GLY A 183 18.76 -31.39 -28.61
N SER A 184 18.33 -30.80 -27.50
CA SER A 184 18.22 -31.49 -26.21
C SER A 184 17.26 -32.68 -26.29
N THR A 185 17.67 -33.79 -25.70
CA THR A 185 16.84 -34.98 -25.45
C THR A 185 16.61 -35.10 -23.94
N ASP A 186 15.48 -35.68 -23.55
CA ASP A 186 15.11 -35.94 -22.15
C ASP A 186 14.89 -34.66 -21.30
N VAL A 187 14.36 -33.61 -21.91
CA VAL A 187 13.98 -32.38 -21.19
C VAL A 187 12.80 -32.66 -20.25
N GLU A 188 12.97 -32.47 -18.95
CA GLU A 188 11.91 -32.62 -17.95
C GLU A 188 11.28 -31.26 -17.61
N LEU A 189 9.97 -31.13 -17.82
CA LEU A 189 9.18 -29.96 -17.41
C LEU A 189 8.21 -30.35 -16.31
N THR A 190 8.29 -29.73 -15.14
CA THR A 190 7.36 -30.02 -14.03
C THR A 190 6.33 -28.89 -13.94
N LEU A 191 5.05 -29.22 -14.12
CA LEU A 191 3.98 -28.23 -14.01
C LEU A 191 3.91 -27.67 -12.59
N GLU A 192 3.90 -26.34 -12.48
CA GLU A 192 3.65 -25.68 -11.21
C GLU A 192 2.16 -25.83 -10.87
N GLN A 193 1.88 -26.36 -9.69
CA GLN A 193 0.54 -26.73 -9.21
C GLN A 193 -0.41 -25.51 -9.04
N GLN A 194 0.11 -24.29 -9.25
CA GLN A 194 -0.59 -23.01 -9.17
C GLN A 194 -0.12 -22.03 -10.26
N GLY A 195 -0.12 -22.45 -11.53
CA GLY A 195 -0.04 -21.46 -12.62
C GLY A 195 -1.13 -20.39 -12.44
N ILE A 196 -0.85 -19.13 -12.79
CA ILE A 196 -1.70 -17.97 -12.51
C ILE A 196 -2.88 -17.96 -13.47
N PRO A 197 -4.13 -18.20 -13.02
CA PRO A 197 -5.30 -17.94 -13.85
C PRO A 197 -5.65 -16.45 -13.73
N PHE A 198 -5.66 -15.75 -14.86
CA PHE A 198 -6.22 -14.41 -14.93
C PHE A 198 -7.69 -14.54 -15.29
N GLN A 199 -8.56 -14.17 -14.35
CA GLN A 199 -10.00 -14.27 -14.52
C GLN A 199 -10.68 -12.96 -14.17
N GLY A 200 -11.77 -12.68 -14.87
CA GLY A 200 -12.51 -11.46 -14.65
C GLY A 200 -13.73 -11.35 -15.54
N THR A 201 -14.30 -10.16 -15.54
CA THR A 201 -15.46 -9.80 -16.35
C THR A 201 -15.19 -8.53 -17.13
N VAL A 202 -15.62 -8.51 -18.39
CA VAL A 202 -15.59 -7.32 -19.25
C VAL A 202 -17.00 -6.76 -19.34
N MET A 203 -17.17 -5.50 -18.94
CA MET A 203 -18.48 -4.84 -18.83
C MET A 203 -18.50 -3.49 -19.55
N ASP A 204 -19.71 -3.03 -19.87
CA ASP A 204 -19.97 -1.66 -20.34
C ASP A 204 -19.79 -0.63 -19.19
N THR A 205 -19.80 0.66 -19.52
CA THR A 205 -19.59 1.75 -18.55
C THR A 205 -20.63 1.82 -17.42
N ASP A 206 -21.78 1.17 -17.60
CA ASP A 206 -22.82 1.04 -16.57
C ASP A 206 -22.48 -0.01 -15.48
N ARG A 207 -21.39 -0.78 -15.67
CA ARG A 207 -20.95 -1.91 -14.82
C ARG A 207 -22.04 -2.97 -14.57
N LYS A 208 -22.98 -3.09 -15.50
CA LYS A 208 -24.11 -4.04 -15.42
C LYS A 208 -24.25 -4.85 -16.69
N THR A 209 -23.91 -4.27 -17.84
CA THR A 209 -24.04 -4.92 -19.14
C THR A 209 -22.73 -5.66 -19.47
N PRO A 210 -22.73 -7.01 -19.54
CA PRO A 210 -21.55 -7.76 -19.93
C PRO A 210 -21.24 -7.61 -21.42
N ILE A 211 -19.97 -7.73 -21.78
CA ILE A 211 -19.49 -7.66 -23.18
C ILE A 211 -18.98 -9.04 -23.59
N PRO A 212 -19.76 -9.81 -24.39
CA PRO A 212 -19.31 -11.08 -24.94
C PRO A 212 -18.32 -10.89 -26.09
N GLU A 213 -17.54 -11.93 -26.38
CA GLU A 213 -16.57 -11.97 -27.49
C GLU A 213 -15.48 -10.89 -27.45
N ALA A 214 -15.30 -10.20 -26.33
CA ALA A 214 -14.17 -9.31 -26.10
C ALA A 214 -12.89 -10.13 -26.06
N ARG A 215 -11.87 -9.69 -26.81
CA ARG A 215 -10.55 -10.32 -26.86
C ARG A 215 -9.70 -9.81 -25.71
N VAL A 216 -9.21 -10.73 -24.89
CA VAL A 216 -8.29 -10.48 -23.79
C VAL A 216 -6.93 -11.04 -24.16
N THR A 217 -5.89 -10.20 -24.19
CA THR A 217 -4.52 -10.57 -24.55
C THR A 217 -3.61 -10.28 -23.37
N LEU A 218 -3.04 -11.33 -22.77
CA LEU A 218 -1.99 -11.22 -21.76
C LEU A 218 -0.64 -11.33 -22.46
N VAL A 219 0.30 -10.46 -22.11
CA VAL A 219 1.64 -10.41 -22.70
C VAL A 219 2.66 -10.55 -21.61
N SER A 220 3.52 -11.58 -21.68
CA SER A 220 4.67 -11.66 -20.76
C SER A 220 5.57 -10.46 -21.01
N ARG A 221 5.81 -9.60 -20.01
CA ARG A 221 6.57 -8.34 -20.22
C ARG A 221 8.01 -8.59 -20.70
N TRP A 222 8.60 -9.66 -20.21
CA TRP A 222 9.98 -10.01 -20.48
C TRP A 222 10.17 -10.83 -21.75
N HIS A 223 9.34 -11.87 -21.95
CA HIS A 223 9.46 -12.73 -23.12
C HIS A 223 8.64 -12.21 -24.32
N THR A 224 7.68 -11.32 -24.09
CA THR A 224 6.74 -10.85 -25.11
C THR A 224 5.94 -12.00 -25.76
N ARG A 225 5.67 -13.06 -24.97
CA ARG A 225 4.77 -14.15 -25.38
C ARG A 225 3.32 -13.75 -25.10
N PHE A 226 2.45 -13.91 -26.09
CA PHE A 226 1.05 -13.48 -26.01
C PHE A 226 0.11 -14.68 -25.73
N PHE A 227 -0.87 -14.46 -24.88
CA PHE A 227 -1.90 -15.42 -24.49
C PHE A 227 -3.27 -14.79 -24.66
N ASP A 228 -4.04 -15.31 -25.63
CA ASP A 228 -5.37 -14.78 -25.94
C ASP A 228 -6.48 -15.62 -25.29
N ALA A 229 -7.54 -14.95 -24.84
CA ALA A 229 -8.84 -15.52 -24.52
C ALA A 229 -9.96 -14.61 -25.06
N THR A 230 -11.18 -15.14 -25.11
CA THR A 230 -12.38 -14.39 -25.46
C THR A 230 -13.41 -14.49 -24.34
N THR A 231 -14.19 -13.44 -24.11
CA THR A 231 -15.25 -13.45 -23.09
C THR A 231 -16.45 -14.28 -23.51
N ASP A 232 -17.12 -14.91 -22.54
CA ASP A 232 -18.38 -15.62 -22.70
C ASP A 232 -19.60 -14.69 -22.78
N ALA A 233 -20.82 -15.26 -22.86
CA ALA A 233 -22.08 -14.51 -22.93
C ALA A 233 -22.31 -13.59 -21.71
N GLU A 234 -21.73 -13.92 -20.56
CA GLU A 234 -21.77 -13.14 -19.33
C GLU A 234 -20.56 -12.21 -19.19
N GLY A 235 -19.75 -12.05 -20.24
CA GLY A 235 -18.56 -11.19 -20.26
C GLY A 235 -17.40 -11.77 -19.46
N ARG A 236 -17.46 -13.02 -19.00
CA ARG A 236 -16.41 -13.65 -18.20
C ARG A 236 -15.31 -14.18 -19.09
N PHE A 237 -14.06 -14.03 -18.66
CA PHE A 237 -12.91 -14.63 -19.31
C PHE A 237 -12.02 -15.34 -18.29
N ILE A 238 -11.26 -16.31 -18.79
CA ILE A 238 -10.15 -16.93 -18.07
C ILE A 238 -8.99 -17.07 -19.06
N VAL A 239 -7.85 -16.47 -18.74
CA VAL A 239 -6.58 -16.68 -19.43
C VAL A 239 -5.67 -17.49 -18.51
N GLY A 240 -5.15 -18.62 -19.01
CA GLY A 240 -4.23 -19.49 -18.26
C GLY A 240 -4.83 -20.82 -17.79
N PRO A 241 -4.31 -21.40 -16.67
CA PRO A 241 -3.13 -20.99 -15.90
C PRO A 241 -1.89 -20.65 -16.73
N LEU A 242 -1.21 -19.56 -16.39
CA LEU A 242 0.07 -19.11 -16.99
C LEU A 242 1.24 -19.28 -16.00
N PRO A 243 2.49 -19.42 -16.46
CA PRO A 243 3.65 -19.45 -15.55
C PRO A 243 3.75 -18.17 -14.71
N GLN A 244 4.44 -18.24 -13.57
CA GLN A 244 4.71 -17.05 -12.77
C GLN A 244 5.53 -16.01 -13.57
N GLY A 245 5.28 -14.73 -13.30
CA GLY A 245 6.01 -13.62 -13.93
C GLY A 245 5.15 -12.38 -14.13
N ASP A 246 5.78 -11.32 -14.64
CA ASP A 246 5.11 -10.05 -14.94
C ASP A 246 4.40 -10.10 -16.30
N TYR A 247 3.15 -9.62 -16.30
CA TYR A 247 2.32 -9.54 -17.48
C TYR A 247 1.79 -8.13 -17.72
N ALA A 248 1.70 -7.72 -18.98
CA ALA A 248 0.84 -6.65 -19.45
C ALA A 248 -0.49 -7.25 -19.94
N ALA A 249 -1.55 -6.45 -20.00
CA ALA A 249 -2.83 -6.87 -20.53
C ALA A 249 -3.40 -5.86 -21.52
N LEU A 250 -4.00 -6.37 -22.59
CA LEU A 250 -4.81 -5.63 -23.54
C LEU A 250 -6.18 -6.29 -23.66
N VAL A 251 -7.25 -5.52 -23.50
CA VAL A 251 -8.63 -5.97 -23.73
C VAL A 251 -9.25 -5.13 -24.82
N THR A 252 -9.78 -5.78 -25.85
CA THR A 252 -10.40 -5.13 -27.02
C THR A 252 -11.76 -5.75 -27.31
N ALA A 253 -12.67 -4.96 -27.86
CA ALA A 253 -13.96 -5.43 -28.34
C ALA A 253 -14.42 -4.57 -29.53
N GLU A 254 -15.13 -5.18 -30.47
CA GLU A 254 -15.57 -4.49 -31.68
C GLU A 254 -16.44 -3.26 -31.33
N GLY A 255 -16.12 -2.11 -31.92
CA GLY A 255 -16.85 -0.84 -31.69
C GLY A 255 -16.69 -0.25 -30.28
N ARG A 256 -15.71 -0.70 -29.50
CA ARG A 256 -15.41 -0.22 -28.14
C ARG A 256 -13.96 0.25 -28.02
N SER A 257 -13.64 0.94 -26.93
CA SER A 257 -12.27 1.33 -26.60
C SER A 257 -11.43 0.11 -26.25
N SER A 258 -10.13 0.17 -26.56
CA SER A 258 -9.16 -0.74 -25.96
C SER A 258 -8.93 -0.36 -24.49
N TRP A 259 -8.60 -1.35 -23.68
CA TRP A 259 -8.10 -1.17 -22.33
C TRP A 259 -6.72 -1.82 -22.26
N PHE A 260 -5.67 -1.02 -22.08
CA PHE A 260 -4.30 -1.48 -22.02
C PHE A 260 -3.70 -1.17 -20.65
N HIS A 261 -3.02 -2.16 -20.06
CA HIS A 261 -2.32 -2.03 -18.79
C HIS A 261 -0.88 -2.56 -18.95
N PRO A 262 0.14 -1.68 -18.90
CA PRO A 262 1.53 -2.04 -19.25
C PRO A 262 2.20 -2.97 -18.22
N LYS A 263 1.71 -3.00 -16.98
CA LYS A 263 2.17 -3.91 -15.91
C LYS A 263 1.03 -4.26 -14.96
N LEU A 264 0.66 -5.54 -14.84
CA LEU A 264 -0.33 -5.99 -13.86
C LEU A 264 0.33 -6.14 -12.48
N GLY A 265 0.10 -5.19 -11.58
CA GLY A 265 0.64 -5.22 -10.21
C GLY A 265 -0.05 -6.20 -9.27
N SER A 266 -1.28 -6.63 -9.57
CA SER A 266 -1.99 -7.68 -8.85
C SER A 266 -3.00 -8.39 -9.77
N ARG A 267 -3.41 -9.62 -9.40
CA ARG A 267 -4.46 -10.36 -10.13
C ARG A 267 -5.81 -9.61 -10.12
N GLU A 268 -6.03 -8.78 -9.10
CA GLU A 268 -7.29 -8.06 -8.89
C GLU A 268 -7.52 -6.98 -9.96
N ALA A 269 -6.46 -6.47 -10.58
CA ALA A 269 -6.51 -5.49 -11.66
C ALA A 269 -7.35 -5.97 -12.86
N MET A 270 -7.51 -7.28 -13.03
CA MET A 270 -8.30 -7.87 -14.12
C MET A 270 -9.70 -8.32 -13.70
N THR A 271 -10.12 -8.15 -12.43
CA THR A 271 -11.41 -8.64 -11.92
C THR A 271 -12.59 -8.05 -12.68
N THR A 272 -12.55 -6.75 -12.95
CA THR A 272 -13.59 -6.01 -13.68
C THR A 272 -12.95 -5.02 -14.64
N VAL A 273 -13.03 -5.32 -15.94
CA VAL A 273 -12.56 -4.45 -17.03
C VAL A 273 -13.76 -3.73 -17.62
N VAL A 274 -13.67 -2.42 -17.79
CA VAL A 274 -14.75 -1.61 -18.37
C VAL A 274 -14.31 -1.10 -19.73
N LEU A 275 -15.09 -1.38 -20.78
CA LEU A 275 -14.84 -0.85 -22.12
C LEU A 275 -15.97 0.09 -22.53
N ALA A 276 -15.62 1.35 -22.81
CA ALA A 276 -16.57 2.34 -23.28
C ALA A 276 -16.86 2.15 -24.78
N ARG A 277 -18.07 2.50 -25.21
CA ARG A 277 -18.43 2.46 -26.64
C ARG A 277 -17.67 3.54 -27.39
N SER A 278 -17.00 3.15 -28.45
CA SER A 278 -16.34 4.10 -29.34
C SER A 278 -17.39 4.79 -30.20
N ARG A 279 -17.37 6.12 -30.17
CA ARG A 279 -18.28 6.98 -30.92
C ARG A 279 -17.46 7.98 -31.71
N SER A 280 -18.05 8.42 -32.82
CA SER A 280 -17.41 9.41 -33.67
C SER A 280 -17.43 10.79 -32.99
N LEU A 281 -16.30 11.46 -33.03
CA LEU A 281 -16.14 12.86 -32.69
C LEU A 281 -15.57 13.54 -33.92
N ALA A 282 -16.33 14.42 -34.55
CA ALA A 282 -15.93 15.11 -35.75
C ALA A 282 -16.23 16.60 -35.66
N GLY A 283 -15.29 17.39 -36.18
CA GLY A 283 -15.39 18.83 -36.13
C GLY A 283 -14.52 19.50 -37.18
N GLN A 284 -14.44 20.82 -37.06
CA GLN A 284 -13.64 21.70 -37.88
C GLN A 284 -12.87 22.66 -36.98
N VAL A 285 -11.58 22.79 -37.23
CA VAL A 285 -10.77 23.84 -36.61
C VAL A 285 -10.86 25.09 -37.47
N VAL A 286 -11.22 26.20 -36.84
CA VAL A 286 -11.31 27.51 -37.48
C VAL A 286 -10.45 28.52 -36.75
N ALA A 287 -9.90 29.48 -37.49
CA ALA A 287 -9.21 30.64 -36.94
C ALA A 287 -10.21 31.60 -36.26
N ALA A 288 -9.68 32.61 -35.57
CA ALA A 288 -10.50 33.60 -34.87
C ALA A 288 -11.51 34.31 -35.80
N ASP A 289 -11.15 34.55 -37.07
CA ASP A 289 -12.00 35.15 -38.10
C ASP A 289 -13.01 34.16 -38.73
N GLY A 290 -12.95 32.89 -38.36
CA GLY A 290 -13.81 31.82 -38.89
C GLY A 290 -13.26 31.09 -40.12
N ALA A 291 -12.07 31.43 -40.61
CA ALA A 291 -11.44 30.70 -41.71
C ALA A 291 -11.01 29.28 -41.28
N PRO A 292 -11.18 28.24 -42.11
CA PRO A 292 -10.72 26.89 -41.79
C PRO A 292 -9.19 26.79 -41.70
N VAL A 293 -8.68 26.00 -40.74
CA VAL A 293 -7.23 25.84 -40.51
C VAL A 293 -6.77 24.42 -40.88
N PRO A 294 -6.19 24.23 -42.08
CA PRO A 294 -5.75 22.91 -42.56
C PRO A 294 -4.35 22.53 -42.07
N GLY A 295 -4.06 21.23 -42.00
CA GLY A 295 -2.71 20.70 -41.79
C GLY A 295 -2.17 20.77 -40.36
N ILE A 296 -3.01 21.06 -39.37
CA ILE A 296 -2.59 21.20 -37.97
C ILE A 296 -2.91 19.94 -37.17
N GLN A 297 -2.14 19.65 -36.12
CA GLN A 297 -2.45 18.54 -35.24
C GLN A 297 -3.57 18.91 -34.26
N VAL A 298 -4.50 17.98 -34.09
CA VAL A 298 -5.55 18.01 -33.07
C VAL A 298 -5.32 16.82 -32.17
N LEU A 299 -5.34 17.04 -30.86
CA LEU A 299 -5.08 16.07 -29.83
C LEU A 299 -6.35 15.91 -28.97
N LEU A 300 -6.72 14.67 -28.67
CA LEU A 300 -7.83 14.31 -27.81
C LEU A 300 -7.28 13.51 -26.65
N GLU A 301 -7.30 14.04 -25.45
CA GLU A 301 -6.78 13.43 -24.23
C GLU A 301 -7.92 13.08 -23.30
N GLY A 302 -7.78 12.07 -22.45
CA GLY A 302 -8.73 11.91 -21.36
C GLY A 302 -8.06 11.35 -20.13
N ASP A 303 -8.62 11.70 -18.98
CA ASP A 303 -8.06 11.49 -17.65
C ASP A 303 -8.73 10.33 -16.89
N THR A 304 -9.68 9.65 -17.54
CA THR A 304 -10.37 8.49 -16.96
C THR A 304 -9.74 7.18 -17.42
N ALA A 305 -9.86 6.14 -16.59
CA ALA A 305 -9.36 4.79 -16.90
C ALA A 305 -9.92 4.14 -18.18
N THR A 306 -10.97 4.72 -18.78
CA THR A 306 -11.57 4.25 -20.05
C THR A 306 -11.45 5.27 -21.17
N ALA A 307 -10.85 6.43 -20.94
CA ALA A 307 -10.58 7.39 -21.98
C ALA A 307 -9.36 6.94 -22.80
N SER A 308 -9.42 7.18 -24.11
CA SER A 308 -8.26 7.03 -24.99
C SER A 308 -7.64 8.40 -25.29
N THR A 309 -6.31 8.45 -25.36
CA THR A 309 -5.59 9.60 -25.92
C THR A 309 -5.32 9.36 -27.41
N GLN A 310 -5.72 10.28 -28.30
CA GLN A 310 -5.66 10.16 -29.77
C GLN A 310 -5.16 11.45 -30.42
N ARG A 311 -4.51 11.36 -31.59
CA ARG A 311 -4.11 12.53 -32.40
C ARG A 311 -4.57 12.37 -33.85
N THR A 312 -4.87 13.49 -34.52
CA THR A 312 -5.18 13.53 -35.95
C THR A 312 -4.72 14.85 -36.56
N THR A 313 -4.70 14.95 -37.88
CA THR A 313 -4.35 16.19 -38.59
C THR A 313 -5.58 16.71 -39.33
N THR A 314 -5.79 18.03 -39.30
CA THR A 314 -6.92 18.63 -40.02
C THR A 314 -6.73 18.53 -41.55
N ASP A 315 -7.83 18.24 -42.25
CA ASP A 315 -7.84 18.19 -43.72
C ASP A 315 -7.74 19.58 -44.36
N ALA A 316 -7.76 19.67 -45.69
CA ALA A 316 -7.69 20.94 -46.45
C ALA A 316 -8.84 21.92 -46.14
N THR A 317 -9.93 21.44 -45.52
CA THR A 317 -11.07 22.26 -45.07
C THR A 317 -11.07 22.46 -43.55
N GLY A 318 -9.97 22.12 -42.86
CA GLY A 318 -9.83 22.24 -41.41
C GLY A 318 -10.57 21.17 -40.62
N ARG A 319 -11.10 20.11 -41.25
CA ARG A 319 -11.90 19.09 -40.55
C ARG A 319 -11.03 18.03 -39.91
N PHE A 320 -11.48 17.53 -38.77
CA PHE A 320 -10.88 16.41 -38.05
C PHE A 320 -11.96 15.38 -37.69
N ARG A 321 -11.51 14.14 -37.48
CA ARG A 321 -12.36 13.06 -36.97
C ARG A 321 -11.56 12.15 -36.05
N PHE A 322 -12.19 11.79 -34.94
CA PHE A 322 -11.76 10.78 -33.97
C PHE A 322 -12.82 9.70 -33.85
N THR A 323 -12.38 8.51 -33.46
CA THR A 323 -13.25 7.43 -32.99
C THR A 323 -12.82 7.11 -31.57
N ALA A 324 -13.49 7.72 -30.60
CA ALA A 324 -13.06 7.73 -29.20
C ALA A 324 -14.18 7.24 -28.27
N PRO A 325 -13.86 6.68 -27.10
CA PRO A 325 -14.86 6.24 -26.14
C PRO A 325 -15.79 7.38 -25.72
N ALA A 326 -17.07 7.08 -25.49
CA ALA A 326 -18.09 8.03 -25.06
C ALA A 326 -17.97 8.45 -23.58
N VAL A 327 -16.81 8.98 -23.22
CA VAL A 327 -16.47 9.54 -21.90
C VAL A 327 -15.91 10.95 -22.08
N PRO A 328 -15.76 11.74 -21.00
CA PRO A 328 -15.12 13.05 -21.10
C PRO A 328 -13.67 12.95 -21.59
N HIS A 329 -13.33 13.86 -22.50
CA HIS A 329 -12.01 14.07 -23.08
C HIS A 329 -11.73 15.57 -23.16
N GLN A 330 -10.47 15.95 -23.11
CA GLN A 330 -9.99 17.28 -23.47
C GLN A 330 -9.50 17.27 -24.93
N LEU A 331 -10.10 18.09 -25.78
CA LEU A 331 -9.72 18.28 -27.17
C LEU A 331 -8.87 19.55 -27.30
N THR A 332 -7.65 19.44 -27.83
CA THR A 332 -6.69 20.53 -28.00
C THR A 332 -6.25 20.67 -29.45
N ALA A 333 -6.05 21.90 -29.91
CA ALA A 333 -5.46 22.21 -31.21
C ALA A 333 -4.61 23.48 -31.11
N GLU A 334 -3.52 23.51 -31.87
CA GLU A 334 -2.59 24.64 -31.94
C GLU A 334 -2.23 24.91 -33.40
N ALA A 335 -2.22 26.18 -33.78
CA ALA A 335 -1.72 26.64 -35.07
C ALA A 335 -1.22 28.08 -34.97
N ASP A 336 0.01 28.34 -35.46
CA ASP A 336 0.59 29.67 -35.58
C ASP A 336 0.46 30.52 -34.30
N GLY A 337 0.61 29.87 -33.13
CA GLY A 337 0.48 30.54 -31.84
C GLY A 337 -0.93 30.84 -31.35
N ALA A 338 -1.93 30.27 -32.01
CA ALA A 338 -3.31 30.29 -31.57
C ALA A 338 -3.70 28.88 -31.09
N PHE A 339 -4.52 28.84 -30.04
CA PHE A 339 -4.85 27.62 -29.32
C PHE A 339 -6.35 27.48 -29.13
N ALA A 340 -6.82 26.24 -29.07
CA ALA A 340 -8.14 25.93 -28.57
C ALA A 340 -8.08 24.69 -27.70
N THR A 341 -8.75 24.75 -26.56
CA THR A 341 -8.97 23.62 -25.66
C THR A 341 -10.46 23.53 -25.37
N LEU A 342 -11.04 22.34 -25.44
CA LEU A 342 -12.45 22.12 -25.13
C LEU A 342 -12.64 20.75 -24.49
N GLU A 343 -13.42 20.68 -23.40
CA GLU A 343 -13.90 19.39 -22.91
C GLU A 343 -15.05 18.88 -23.80
N VAL A 344 -14.92 17.65 -24.27
CA VAL A 344 -15.85 17.00 -25.20
C VAL A 344 -16.21 15.61 -24.68
N THR A 345 -17.39 15.12 -25.03
CA THR A 345 -17.79 13.73 -24.77
C THR A 345 -18.42 13.18 -26.06
N PRO A 346 -17.79 12.20 -26.74
CA PRO A 346 -18.35 11.58 -27.94
C PRO A 346 -19.74 10.93 -27.66
N PRO A 347 -20.67 10.89 -28.63
CA PRO A 347 -20.57 11.42 -29.98
C PRO A 347 -20.81 12.93 -30.04
N LEU A 348 -20.01 13.60 -30.85
CA LEU A 348 -20.16 15.02 -31.19
C LEU A 348 -19.84 15.17 -32.67
N GLU A 349 -20.81 15.61 -33.46
CA GLU A 349 -20.65 15.85 -34.90
C GLU A 349 -20.83 17.35 -35.17
N HIS A 350 -20.04 17.90 -36.09
CA HIS A 350 -20.03 19.33 -36.43
C HIS A 350 -19.54 20.24 -35.30
N LEU A 351 -18.60 19.77 -34.49
CA LEU A 351 -17.93 20.60 -33.50
C LEU A 351 -17.10 21.68 -34.19
N GLU A 352 -17.27 22.94 -33.81
CA GLU A 352 -16.37 24.01 -34.25
C GLU A 352 -15.36 24.29 -33.13
N LEU A 353 -14.08 24.01 -33.40
CA LEU A 353 -12.98 24.31 -32.50
C LEU A 353 -12.31 25.60 -32.97
N ARG A 354 -12.60 26.72 -32.30
CA ARG A 354 -12.13 28.04 -32.71
C ARG A 354 -10.84 28.42 -32.00
N LEU A 355 -9.74 28.51 -32.75
CA LEU A 355 -8.45 28.95 -32.22
C LEU A 355 -8.53 30.39 -31.74
N GLN A 356 -8.07 30.62 -30.52
CA GLN A 356 -7.89 31.92 -29.92
C GLN A 356 -6.40 32.29 -29.95
N PRO A 357 -6.03 33.54 -30.28
CA PRO A 357 -4.63 33.96 -30.21
C PRO A 357 -4.06 33.72 -28.82
N GLY A 358 -2.89 33.10 -28.77
CA GLY A 358 -2.15 32.93 -27.53
C GLY A 358 -1.73 34.27 -26.93
N VAL A 359 -1.39 34.22 -25.65
CA VAL A 359 -0.88 35.34 -24.89
C VAL A 359 0.64 35.32 -24.97
N PHE A 360 1.23 36.48 -25.23
CA PHE A 360 2.65 36.70 -25.00
C PHE A 360 2.83 37.36 -23.64
N VAL A 361 3.78 36.84 -22.87
CA VAL A 361 4.18 37.37 -21.58
C VAL A 361 5.52 38.03 -21.76
N GLU A 362 5.58 39.33 -21.51
CA GLU A 362 6.83 40.08 -21.51
C GLU A 362 7.24 40.36 -20.07
N GLY A 363 8.55 40.48 -19.86
CA GLY A 363 9.07 40.86 -18.56
C GLY A 363 10.58 40.95 -18.58
N THR A 364 11.14 41.16 -17.40
CA THR A 364 12.58 41.17 -17.17
C THR A 364 12.98 40.21 -16.07
N VAL A 365 14.10 39.53 -16.27
CA VAL A 365 14.76 38.74 -15.25
C VAL A 365 15.98 39.50 -14.76
N ARG A 366 16.03 39.75 -13.45
CA ARG A 366 17.09 40.52 -12.80
C ARG A 366 17.65 39.77 -11.61
N ASP A 367 18.87 40.12 -11.22
CA ASP A 367 19.43 39.69 -9.96
C ASP A 367 18.91 40.56 -8.79
N ASP A 368 19.24 40.16 -7.56
CA ASP A 368 18.90 40.87 -6.33
C ASP A 368 19.58 42.25 -6.17
N ALA A 369 20.59 42.54 -7.01
CA ALA A 369 21.20 43.86 -7.15
C ALA A 369 20.56 44.72 -8.25
N GLY A 370 19.52 44.20 -8.92
CA GLY A 370 18.79 44.86 -10.01
C GLY A 370 19.47 44.79 -11.38
N GLN A 371 20.59 44.07 -11.51
CA GLN A 371 21.27 43.88 -12.79
C GLN A 371 20.50 42.88 -13.66
N PRO A 372 20.41 43.11 -14.98
CA PRO A 372 19.74 42.16 -15.88
C PRO A 372 20.52 40.84 -15.97
N ILE A 373 19.78 39.72 -16.01
CA ILE A 373 20.37 38.39 -16.21
C ILE A 373 20.10 37.96 -17.67
N PRO A 374 21.12 37.90 -18.54
CA PRO A 374 20.98 37.39 -19.90
C PRO A 374 20.98 35.85 -19.94
N ASN A 375 20.36 35.28 -20.96
CA ASN A 375 20.24 33.84 -21.18
C ASN A 375 19.57 33.05 -20.02
N ALA A 376 18.80 33.71 -19.17
CA ALA A 376 17.94 33.03 -18.21
C ALA A 376 16.81 32.32 -18.96
N ARG A 377 16.64 31.03 -18.73
CA ARG A 377 15.56 30.23 -19.32
C ARG A 377 14.28 30.45 -18.52
N VAL A 378 13.22 30.86 -19.20
CA VAL A 378 11.88 31.05 -18.63
C VAL A 378 10.99 29.99 -19.27
N GLU A 379 10.38 29.14 -18.45
CA GLU A 379 9.47 28.07 -18.87
C GLU A 379 8.11 28.25 -18.19
N THR A 380 7.05 27.76 -18.81
CA THR A 380 5.72 27.77 -18.22
C THR A 380 4.96 26.46 -18.43
N TYR A 381 4.20 26.06 -17.42
CA TYR A 381 3.44 24.80 -17.35
C TYR A 381 2.01 25.10 -16.92
N ARG A 382 1.02 24.40 -17.47
CA ARG A 382 -0.38 24.61 -17.07
C ARG A 382 -0.74 23.88 -15.80
N GLU A 383 -1.59 24.52 -15.00
CA GLU A 383 -2.13 23.94 -13.77
C GLU A 383 -3.54 23.35 -13.96
N ASP A 384 -4.25 23.77 -15.00
CA ASP A 384 -5.61 23.32 -15.32
C ASP A 384 -5.62 22.24 -16.42
N GLY A 385 -4.54 21.45 -16.47
CA GLY A 385 -4.38 20.32 -17.39
C GLY A 385 -3.59 20.65 -18.67
N GLY A 386 -3.06 19.61 -19.30
CA GLY A 386 -2.18 19.68 -20.46
C GLY A 386 -0.99 18.71 -20.34
N PRO A 387 -0.12 18.66 -21.36
CA PRO A 387 1.06 17.81 -21.33
C PRO A 387 1.99 18.15 -20.16
N LEU A 388 2.71 17.16 -19.64
CA LEU A 388 3.71 17.33 -18.56
C LEU A 388 4.95 18.15 -18.99
N ALA A 389 5.08 18.47 -20.28
CA ALA A 389 6.15 19.32 -20.81
C ALA A 389 5.80 20.81 -20.69
N ALA A 390 6.80 21.68 -20.75
CA ALA A 390 6.58 23.13 -20.76
C ALA A 390 5.74 23.52 -21.99
N GLU A 391 4.72 24.36 -21.78
CA GLU A 391 3.87 24.89 -22.84
C GLU A 391 4.59 25.92 -23.71
N ALA A 392 5.47 26.72 -23.09
CA ALA A 392 6.39 27.57 -23.80
C ALA A 392 7.68 27.73 -22.99
N ASP A 393 8.79 27.94 -23.71
CA ASP A 393 10.05 28.37 -23.14
C ASP A 393 10.72 29.47 -23.96
N THR A 394 11.53 30.28 -23.31
CA THR A 394 12.33 31.33 -23.95
C THR A 394 13.58 31.62 -23.15
N VAL A 395 14.49 32.43 -23.70
CA VAL A 395 15.67 32.93 -23.00
C VAL A 395 15.72 34.45 -22.99
N THR A 396 16.24 35.03 -21.92
CA THR A 396 16.37 36.50 -21.82
C THR A 396 17.49 37.06 -22.69
N ASP A 397 17.29 38.28 -23.19
CA ASP A 397 18.30 39.03 -23.95
C ASP A 397 19.39 39.67 -23.06
N ALA A 398 20.33 40.40 -23.67
CA ALA A 398 21.42 41.11 -22.98
C ALA A 398 20.93 42.14 -21.94
N ALA A 399 19.70 42.64 -22.06
CA ALA A 399 19.06 43.55 -21.13
C ALA A 399 18.14 42.82 -20.13
N GLY A 400 18.20 41.49 -20.08
CA GLY A 400 17.40 40.63 -19.20
C GLY A 400 15.93 40.57 -19.60
N ARG A 401 15.55 41.06 -20.79
CA ARG A 401 14.15 41.07 -21.25
C ARG A 401 13.82 39.72 -21.86
N TYR A 402 12.63 39.24 -21.59
CA TYR A 402 12.09 38.06 -22.25
C TYR A 402 10.71 38.36 -22.84
N GLN A 403 10.38 37.59 -23.87
CA GLN A 403 9.03 37.49 -24.41
C GLN A 403 8.74 35.99 -24.52
N LEU A 404 7.88 35.50 -23.63
CA LEU A 404 7.46 34.11 -23.53
C LEU A 404 6.13 33.93 -24.22
N GLY A 405 6.01 32.85 -24.98
CA GLY A 405 4.79 32.47 -25.66
C GLY A 405 4.99 32.37 -27.16
N PRO A 406 3.89 32.21 -27.91
CA PRO A 406 2.50 32.33 -27.47
C PRO A 406 2.06 31.19 -26.55
N THR A 407 1.23 31.48 -25.53
CA THR A 407 0.69 30.48 -24.59
C THR A 407 -0.83 30.58 -24.48
N ARG A 408 -1.49 29.56 -23.95
CA ARG A 408 -2.92 29.63 -23.64
C ARG A 408 -3.18 30.60 -22.48
N PRO A 409 -4.33 31.31 -22.46
CA PRO A 409 -4.77 32.04 -21.27
C PRO A 409 -5.20 31.06 -20.18
N GLY A 410 -4.92 31.37 -18.92
CA GLY A 410 -5.21 30.46 -17.79
C GLY A 410 -4.14 30.44 -16.71
N PRO A 411 -4.32 29.64 -15.64
CA PRO A 411 -3.33 29.49 -14.57
C PRO A 411 -2.12 28.69 -15.05
N HIS A 412 -0.94 29.28 -14.85
CA HIS A 412 0.33 28.67 -15.19
C HIS A 412 1.28 28.69 -14.00
N THR A 413 2.08 27.64 -13.87
CA THR A 413 3.33 27.65 -13.12
C THR A 413 4.46 28.14 -14.03
N PHE A 414 5.28 29.08 -13.56
CA PHE A 414 6.50 29.52 -14.24
C PHE A 414 7.72 28.93 -13.55
N ARG A 415 8.68 28.44 -14.32
CA ARG A 415 10.00 28.05 -13.82
C ARG A 415 11.06 28.90 -14.52
N VAL A 416 11.86 29.61 -13.73
CA VAL A 416 12.92 30.49 -14.25
C VAL A 416 14.27 30.00 -13.75
N LEU A 417 15.13 29.64 -14.69
CA LEU A 417 16.42 28.99 -14.46
C LEU A 417 17.52 29.90 -15.02
N ALA A 418 18.59 30.12 -14.26
CA ALA A 418 19.77 30.79 -14.80
C ALA A 418 21.04 30.30 -14.12
N PRO A 419 22.15 30.12 -14.86
CA PRO A 419 23.43 29.76 -14.25
C PRO A 419 23.82 30.74 -13.14
N HIS A 420 24.41 30.22 -12.07
CA HIS A 420 24.85 30.98 -10.89
C HIS A 420 23.71 31.70 -10.16
N SER A 421 22.48 31.26 -10.36
CA SER A 421 21.28 31.90 -9.82
C SER A 421 20.36 30.84 -9.22
N LEU A 422 19.60 31.21 -8.19
CA LEU A 422 18.60 30.33 -7.61
C LEU A 422 17.36 30.35 -8.47
N ASP A 423 16.94 29.15 -8.86
CA ASP A 423 15.71 28.95 -9.62
C ASP A 423 14.50 29.52 -8.87
N VAL A 424 13.56 30.05 -9.64
CA VAL A 424 12.32 30.60 -9.12
C VAL A 424 11.17 29.86 -9.79
N GLU A 425 10.28 29.31 -8.96
CA GLU A 425 9.01 28.75 -9.38
C GLU A 425 7.86 29.62 -8.88
N VAL A 426 6.95 30.00 -9.77
CA VAL A 426 5.77 30.82 -9.45
C VAL A 426 4.52 30.12 -9.92
N HIS A 427 3.75 29.60 -8.98
CA HIS A 427 2.49 28.91 -9.23
C HIS A 427 1.31 29.88 -9.40
N ALA A 428 0.22 29.36 -9.97
CA ALA A 428 -1.09 29.98 -10.14
C ALA A 428 -1.08 31.34 -10.84
N GLN A 429 -0.09 31.59 -11.70
CA GLN A 429 0.00 32.84 -12.46
C GLN A 429 -1.01 32.83 -13.61
N ARG A 430 -2.03 33.66 -13.51
CA ARG A 430 -3.10 33.71 -14.52
C ARG A 430 -2.70 34.57 -15.72
N LEU A 431 -2.51 33.94 -16.88
CA LEU A 431 -2.14 34.61 -18.13
C LEU A 431 -3.37 35.09 -18.90
N GLN A 432 -3.30 36.32 -19.41
CA GLN A 432 -4.35 36.98 -20.18
C GLN A 432 -3.77 38.06 -21.10
N GLN A 433 -4.47 38.39 -22.19
CA GLN A 433 -4.03 39.45 -23.11
C GLN A 433 -3.86 40.80 -22.42
N GLY A 434 -2.81 41.52 -22.79
CA GLY A 434 -2.54 42.86 -22.27
C GLY A 434 -2.19 42.88 -20.78
N MET A 435 -1.76 41.75 -20.21
CA MET A 435 -1.26 41.72 -18.84
C MET A 435 -0.05 42.65 -18.68
N THR A 436 0.13 43.14 -17.45
CA THR A 436 1.33 43.87 -17.09
C THR A 436 2.55 42.97 -17.21
N PRO A 437 3.75 43.52 -17.52
CA PRO A 437 4.96 42.73 -17.58
C PRO A 437 5.19 41.93 -16.29
N LEU A 438 5.62 40.68 -16.44
CA LEU A 438 5.88 39.78 -15.32
C LEU A 438 7.39 39.74 -15.06
N ASP A 439 7.85 40.53 -14.11
CA ASP A 439 9.27 40.59 -13.78
C ASP A 439 9.64 39.51 -12.76
N PHE A 440 10.79 38.86 -12.97
CA PHE A 440 11.36 37.87 -12.06
C PHE A 440 12.66 38.39 -11.46
N THR A 441 12.86 38.16 -10.17
CA THR A 441 14.12 38.45 -9.47
C THR A 441 14.73 37.15 -8.98
N LEU A 442 15.85 36.76 -9.57
CA LEU A 442 16.60 35.58 -9.15
C LEU A 442 17.69 36.01 -8.17
N LYS A 443 17.82 35.30 -7.07
CA LYS A 443 18.92 35.56 -6.12
C LYS A 443 20.17 34.86 -6.64
N ARG A 444 21.35 35.48 -6.47
CA ARG A 444 22.61 34.78 -6.79
C ARG A 444 22.73 33.49 -5.99
N ALA A 445 23.01 32.39 -6.69
CA ALA A 445 23.36 31.13 -6.06
C ALA A 445 24.79 31.18 -5.51
N LYS A 446 25.11 30.17 -4.69
CA LYS A 446 26.48 29.79 -4.38
C LYS A 446 26.78 28.54 -5.19
N SER A 447 27.77 28.61 -6.08
CA SER A 447 28.03 27.54 -7.05
C SER A 447 29.21 26.66 -6.64
N VAL A 448 29.15 25.40 -7.03
CA VAL A 448 30.28 24.48 -7.12
C VAL A 448 30.56 24.23 -8.60
N GLU A 449 31.72 24.66 -9.07
CA GLU A 449 32.14 24.52 -10.47
C GLU A 449 33.30 23.52 -10.57
N GLY A 450 33.24 22.61 -11.56
CA GLY A 450 34.23 21.56 -11.68
C GLY A 450 34.19 20.77 -12.98
N ARG A 451 34.96 19.67 -13.02
CA ARG A 451 34.98 18.71 -14.12
C ARG A 451 34.98 17.26 -13.62
N VAL A 452 34.32 16.38 -14.37
CA VAL A 452 34.31 14.95 -14.17
C VAL A 452 35.26 14.29 -15.17
N VAL A 453 36.16 13.45 -14.66
CA VAL A 453 37.14 12.70 -15.46
C VAL A 453 37.21 11.24 -15.01
N ASP A 454 37.71 10.37 -15.88
CA ASP A 454 38.11 9.02 -15.47
C ASP A 454 39.51 9.01 -14.82
N THR A 455 39.96 7.84 -14.37
CA THR A 455 41.30 7.66 -13.76
C THR A 455 42.47 7.93 -14.71
N SER A 456 42.25 7.99 -16.03
CA SER A 456 43.25 8.42 -17.03
C SER A 456 43.27 9.94 -17.23
N GLY A 457 42.30 10.65 -16.67
CA GLY A 457 42.11 12.09 -16.81
C GLY A 457 41.26 12.50 -18.03
N ALA A 458 40.65 11.54 -18.73
CA ALA A 458 39.77 11.82 -19.86
C ALA A 458 38.40 12.34 -19.35
N PRO A 459 37.81 13.37 -19.98
CA PRO A 459 36.53 13.93 -19.56
C PRO A 459 35.38 12.95 -19.76
N LEU A 460 34.45 12.93 -18.81
CA LEU A 460 33.25 12.09 -18.86
C LEU A 460 32.01 12.96 -19.07
N GLU A 461 31.31 12.73 -20.18
CA GLU A 461 30.07 13.43 -20.56
C GLU A 461 28.83 12.73 -20.01
N GLY A 462 27.84 13.51 -19.58
CA GLY A 462 26.51 13.02 -19.21
C GLY A 462 26.41 12.41 -17.81
N ILE A 463 27.47 12.49 -16.99
CA ILE A 463 27.48 11.98 -15.62
C ILE A 463 26.60 12.87 -14.76
N LEU A 464 25.60 12.30 -14.08
CA LEU A 464 24.76 13.03 -13.14
C LEU A 464 25.49 13.22 -11.81
N LEU A 465 25.65 14.46 -11.38
CA LEU A 465 26.20 14.82 -10.08
C LEU A 465 25.10 15.41 -9.20
N GLU A 466 25.08 15.04 -7.93
CA GLU A 466 24.13 15.55 -6.94
C GLU A 466 24.84 16.16 -5.74
N LEU A 467 24.40 17.33 -5.28
CA LEU A 467 24.96 18.00 -4.11
C LEU A 467 23.98 17.92 -2.93
N SER A 468 24.39 17.25 -1.85
CA SER A 468 23.60 17.04 -0.64
C SER A 468 24.28 17.60 0.63
N GLY A 469 23.53 17.74 1.73
CA GLY A 469 24.04 18.23 3.03
C GLY A 469 23.14 19.28 3.69
N ASN A 470 23.59 19.85 4.82
CA ASN A 470 22.89 20.92 5.56
C ASN A 470 22.93 22.29 4.81
N LEU A 471 22.59 22.27 3.52
CA LEU A 471 22.60 23.42 2.61
C LEU A 471 21.17 23.86 2.19
N GLY A 472 20.11 23.10 2.54
CA GLY A 472 18.70 23.43 2.28
C GLY A 472 17.73 22.33 2.74
N ASP A 473 16.49 22.70 3.11
CA ASP A 473 15.47 21.84 3.74
C ASP A 473 14.99 20.68 2.85
N ARG A 474 14.67 19.57 3.52
CA ARG A 474 14.44 18.23 2.99
C ARG A 474 13.06 17.98 2.37
N ASP A 475 12.29 19.03 2.02
CA ASP A 475 10.89 18.85 1.59
C ASP A 475 10.53 19.42 0.21
N ASP A 476 11.42 20.10 -0.53
CA ASP A 476 11.11 20.59 -1.89
C ASP A 476 12.32 20.50 -2.83
N ILE A 477 12.84 19.30 -3.09
CA ILE A 477 13.80 19.10 -4.20
C ILE A 477 13.04 18.59 -5.42
N ASN A 478 12.55 19.52 -6.24
CA ASN A 478 12.63 19.37 -7.68
C ASN A 478 13.43 20.57 -8.21
N ALA A 479 14.61 20.30 -8.81
CA ALA A 479 15.23 21.07 -9.90
C ALA A 479 16.59 21.80 -9.75
N SER A 480 17.30 21.91 -8.61
CA SER A 480 18.67 22.55 -8.64
C SER A 480 19.84 21.79 -7.98
N GLY A 481 19.59 20.64 -7.33
CA GLY A 481 20.66 19.87 -6.68
C GLY A 481 21.46 18.93 -7.60
N ALA A 482 20.98 18.69 -8.83
CA ALA A 482 21.51 17.67 -9.73
C ALA A 482 21.80 18.23 -11.13
N GLN A 483 22.98 17.94 -11.69
CA GLN A 483 23.34 18.36 -13.06
C GLN A 483 24.19 17.30 -13.75
N ARG A 484 24.04 17.19 -15.08
CA ARG A 484 24.92 16.36 -15.90
C ARG A 484 26.16 17.12 -16.37
N SER A 485 27.31 16.44 -16.39
CA SER A 485 28.54 16.96 -17.00
C SER A 485 28.39 17.13 -18.52
N ASP A 486 29.01 18.17 -19.08
CA ASP A 486 29.03 18.39 -20.53
C ASP A 486 30.09 17.54 -21.27
N ALA A 487 30.23 17.73 -22.59
CA ALA A 487 31.21 17.01 -23.41
C ALA A 487 32.68 17.23 -23.00
N THR A 488 32.97 18.27 -22.22
CA THR A 488 34.29 18.55 -21.64
C THR A 488 34.42 18.04 -20.20
N GLY A 489 33.37 17.38 -19.69
CA GLY A 489 33.23 16.93 -18.31
C GLY A 489 32.82 18.03 -17.35
N HIS A 490 32.58 19.27 -17.80
CA HIS A 490 32.37 20.42 -16.91
C HIS A 490 30.95 20.45 -16.30
N PHE A 491 30.82 20.91 -15.06
CA PHE A 491 29.56 21.04 -14.31
C PHE A 491 29.54 22.28 -13.40
N VAL A 492 28.34 22.77 -13.08
CA VAL A 492 28.04 23.93 -12.24
C VAL A 492 26.79 23.68 -11.37
N LEU A 493 26.97 23.32 -10.11
CA LEU A 493 25.86 23.08 -9.18
C LEU A 493 25.56 24.31 -8.33
N ASP A 494 24.33 24.80 -8.40
CA ASP A 494 23.90 26.05 -7.78
C ASP A 494 23.03 25.81 -6.53
N VAL A 495 23.44 26.36 -5.39
CA VAL A 495 22.70 26.19 -4.13
C VAL A 495 22.45 27.50 -3.37
N LYS A 496 21.44 27.47 -2.49
CA LYS A 496 20.93 28.65 -1.76
C LYS A 496 21.86 29.16 -0.66
N ARG A 497 22.59 28.26 0.01
CA ARG A 497 23.44 28.60 1.17
C ARG A 497 24.88 28.16 0.93
N ALA A 498 25.81 28.98 1.43
CA ALA A 498 27.21 28.59 1.55
C ALA A 498 27.39 27.64 2.73
N GLY A 499 28.37 26.76 2.66
CA GLY A 499 28.64 25.77 3.69
C GLY A 499 29.48 24.63 3.16
N THR A 500 29.41 23.48 3.85
CA THR A 500 30.03 22.23 3.41
C THR A 500 28.91 21.31 2.93
N GLY A 501 29.07 20.75 1.74
CA GLY A 501 28.16 19.76 1.15
C GLY A 501 28.92 18.52 0.70
N GLN A 502 28.19 17.46 0.39
CA GLN A 502 28.71 16.23 -0.21
C GLN A 502 28.26 16.20 -1.67
N LEU A 503 29.23 16.13 -2.59
CA LEU A 503 28.99 15.96 -4.02
C LEU A 503 29.05 14.46 -4.32
N SER A 504 27.88 13.85 -4.53
CA SER A 504 27.74 12.43 -4.86
C SER A 504 27.56 12.23 -6.37
N VAL A 505 28.10 11.11 -6.86
CA VAL A 505 27.91 10.63 -8.22
C VAL A 505 27.50 9.17 -8.14
N GLU A 506 26.31 8.89 -8.67
CA GLU A 506 25.80 7.53 -8.85
C GLU A 506 25.70 7.21 -10.34
N GLU A 507 26.65 6.42 -10.84
CA GLU A 507 26.66 5.93 -12.20
C GLU A 507 26.93 4.42 -12.15
N PRO A 508 26.03 3.54 -12.67
CA PRO A 508 26.16 2.09 -12.55
C PRO A 508 27.48 1.51 -13.07
N SER A 509 28.12 2.20 -14.01
CA SER A 509 29.39 1.77 -14.64
C SER A 509 30.63 2.15 -13.83
N PHE A 510 30.48 2.92 -12.74
CA PHE A 510 31.58 3.43 -11.92
C PHE A 510 31.32 3.19 -10.42
N GLN A 511 32.40 3.25 -9.63
CA GLN A 511 32.31 3.22 -8.18
C GLN A 511 31.51 4.42 -7.69
N SER A 512 30.64 4.20 -6.69
CA SER A 512 29.93 5.28 -6.02
C SER A 512 30.98 6.20 -5.43
N HIS A 513 30.88 7.48 -5.75
CA HIS A 513 31.88 8.45 -5.35
C HIS A 513 31.18 9.64 -4.71
N SER A 514 31.62 9.99 -3.50
CA SER A 514 31.10 11.12 -2.72
C SER A 514 32.30 11.91 -2.22
N ILE A 515 32.35 13.21 -2.56
CA ILE A 515 33.42 14.09 -2.11
C ILE A 515 32.87 15.29 -1.34
N GLU A 516 33.51 15.61 -0.23
CA GLU A 516 33.18 16.81 0.52
C GLU A 516 33.63 18.05 -0.27
N VAL A 517 32.70 18.95 -0.55
CA VAL A 517 32.97 20.22 -1.25
C VAL A 517 32.54 21.40 -0.40
N ARG A 518 33.36 22.45 -0.41
CA ARG A 518 33.00 23.75 0.17
C ARG A 518 32.22 24.55 -0.84
N VAL A 519 31.11 25.13 -0.43
CA VAL A 519 30.27 25.99 -1.26
C VAL A 519 30.45 27.46 -0.84
N PRO A 520 30.77 28.38 -1.75
CA PRO A 520 31.10 28.14 -3.17
C PRO A 520 32.53 27.61 -3.37
N SER A 521 32.76 26.87 -4.45
CA SER A 521 34.11 26.44 -4.89
C SER A 521 34.22 26.40 -6.41
N ARG A 522 35.46 26.42 -6.90
CA ARG A 522 35.81 26.33 -8.32
C ARG A 522 36.92 25.31 -8.50
N ASP A 523 37.07 24.83 -9.73
CA ASP A 523 38.09 23.87 -10.15
C ASP A 523 38.01 22.52 -9.42
N VAL A 524 36.81 22.12 -8.99
CA VAL A 524 36.59 20.79 -8.40
C VAL A 524 36.84 19.73 -9.46
N VAL A 525 37.66 18.72 -9.15
CA VAL A 525 37.91 17.58 -10.04
C VAL A 525 37.32 16.34 -9.41
N VAL A 526 36.30 15.79 -10.04
CA VAL A 526 35.68 14.51 -9.68
C VAL A 526 36.29 13.43 -10.55
N VAL A 527 36.99 12.47 -9.92
CA VAL A 527 37.63 11.36 -10.65
C VAL A 527 36.81 10.11 -10.43
N LEU A 528 36.19 9.58 -11.49
CA LEU A 528 35.42 8.35 -11.43
C LEU A 528 36.27 7.14 -11.81
N ASP A 529 36.18 6.11 -10.99
CA ASP A 529 36.85 4.84 -11.21
C ASP A 529 35.82 3.79 -11.64
N ARG A 530 36.09 3.06 -12.74
CA ARG A 530 35.24 1.97 -13.22
C ARG A 530 35.17 0.78 -12.26
N GLY A 531 36.17 0.65 -11.39
CA GLY A 531 36.26 -0.43 -10.41
C GLY A 531 36.32 -1.83 -11.01
N ALA A 532 36.08 -2.81 -10.15
CA ALA A 532 35.94 -4.21 -10.48
C ALA A 532 34.56 -4.51 -11.08
N SER A 533 34.43 -5.70 -11.65
CA SER A 533 33.16 -6.21 -12.17
C SER A 533 32.96 -7.68 -11.86
N VAL A 534 31.71 -8.12 -11.76
CA VAL A 534 31.36 -9.52 -11.61
C VAL A 534 30.23 -9.90 -12.57
N SER A 535 30.42 -11.00 -13.27
CA SER A 535 29.40 -11.64 -14.09
C SER A 535 29.13 -13.04 -13.60
N GLY A 536 27.99 -13.58 -14.00
CA GLY A 536 27.66 -14.91 -13.58
C GLY A 536 26.32 -15.41 -14.04
N THR A 537 26.00 -16.63 -13.61
CA THR A 537 24.71 -17.27 -13.83
C THR A 537 24.08 -17.68 -12.51
N VAL A 538 22.78 -17.42 -12.36
CA VAL A 538 21.96 -17.96 -11.28
C VAL A 538 21.18 -19.15 -11.82
N THR A 539 21.26 -20.28 -11.14
CA THR A 539 20.57 -21.52 -11.51
C THR A 539 19.77 -22.11 -10.35
N ASP A 540 18.76 -22.91 -10.65
CA ASP A 540 18.00 -23.68 -9.68
C ASP A 540 18.79 -24.90 -9.17
N ALA A 541 18.19 -25.64 -8.25
CA ALA A 541 18.79 -26.86 -7.69
C ALA A 541 19.06 -27.96 -8.73
N ARG A 542 18.51 -27.88 -9.94
CA ARG A 542 18.74 -28.81 -11.06
C ARG A 542 19.78 -28.28 -12.05
N GLY A 543 20.29 -27.07 -11.84
CA GLY A 543 21.25 -26.39 -12.73
C GLY A 543 20.60 -25.65 -13.88
N LEU A 544 19.27 -25.43 -13.83
CA LEU A 544 18.54 -24.68 -14.85
C LEU A 544 18.65 -23.17 -14.58
N PRO A 545 18.83 -22.32 -15.61
CA PRO A 545 18.96 -20.88 -15.42
C PRO A 545 17.68 -20.26 -14.82
N LEU A 546 17.85 -19.40 -13.81
CA LEU A 546 16.77 -18.67 -13.17
C LEU A 546 16.73 -17.23 -13.65
N ARG A 547 15.64 -16.88 -14.32
CA ARG A 547 15.31 -15.53 -14.77
C ARG A 547 14.68 -14.70 -13.65
N GLY A 548 14.92 -13.39 -13.64
CA GLY A 548 14.26 -12.48 -12.72
C GLY A 548 14.77 -12.57 -11.28
N ALA A 549 15.87 -13.31 -11.06
CA ALA A 549 16.54 -13.35 -9.77
C ALA A 549 17.20 -11.98 -9.54
N ILE A 550 16.91 -11.37 -8.40
CA ILE A 550 17.55 -10.13 -7.96
C ILE A 550 18.90 -10.52 -7.38
N VAL A 551 19.96 -10.17 -8.08
CA VAL A 551 21.33 -10.38 -7.66
C VAL A 551 21.82 -9.09 -7.03
N THR A 552 22.26 -9.18 -5.78
CA THR A 552 22.74 -8.03 -5.02
C THR A 552 24.11 -8.37 -4.42
N LEU A 553 24.99 -7.37 -4.42
CA LEU A 553 26.33 -7.45 -3.88
C LEU A 553 26.41 -6.52 -2.67
N TRP A 554 26.56 -7.12 -1.49
CA TRP A 554 26.70 -6.41 -0.22
C TRP A 554 28.16 -6.38 0.19
N LYS A 555 28.64 -5.25 0.67
CA LYS A 555 29.98 -5.15 1.25
C LYS A 555 29.97 -5.81 2.63
N ASP A 556 30.96 -6.65 2.90
CA ASP A 556 31.04 -7.36 4.18
C ASP A 556 31.39 -6.35 5.30
N ALA A 557 30.51 -6.23 6.31
CA ALA A 557 30.65 -5.26 7.40
C ALA A 557 31.50 -5.78 8.56
N GLU A 558 31.79 -7.09 8.63
CA GLU A 558 32.57 -7.66 9.74
C GLU A 558 34.07 -7.25 9.72
N GLU A 559 34.59 -6.75 8.58
CA GLU A 559 35.98 -6.28 8.47
C GLU A 559 36.18 -4.79 8.79
N SER A 560 35.12 -4.02 9.10
CA SER A 560 35.26 -2.60 9.48
C SER A 560 34.61 -2.27 10.83
N ASP A 561 35.41 -1.74 11.78
CA ASP A 561 34.94 -1.15 13.05
C ASP A 561 34.07 0.12 12.86
N GLU A 562 33.84 0.55 11.61
CA GLU A 562 33.01 1.70 11.25
C GLU A 562 31.70 1.24 10.61
N ALA A 563 30.58 1.87 11.00
CA ALA A 563 29.30 1.66 10.33
C ALA A 563 29.44 1.98 8.83
N PRO A 564 28.81 1.20 7.92
CA PRO A 564 28.86 1.48 6.49
C PRO A 564 28.40 2.93 6.23
N ALA A 565 29.17 3.67 5.44
CA ALA A 565 28.81 5.02 5.07
C ALA A 565 27.44 5.03 4.37
N PRO A 566 26.55 5.99 4.65
CA PRO A 566 25.19 6.03 4.09
C PRO A 566 25.12 6.08 2.55
N ASP A 567 26.24 6.31 1.86
CA ASP A 567 26.35 6.47 0.41
C ASP A 567 26.79 5.19 -0.33
N GLU A 568 27.04 4.07 0.36
CA GLU A 568 27.39 2.77 -0.25
C GLU A 568 26.15 1.88 -0.44
N ALA A 569 25.22 2.31 -1.30
CA ALA A 569 24.10 1.45 -1.70
C ALA A 569 24.61 0.15 -2.34
N PRO A 570 24.01 -1.02 -2.00
CA PRO A 570 24.44 -2.29 -2.55
C PRO A 570 24.23 -2.33 -4.07
N ARG A 571 25.20 -2.88 -4.80
CA ARG A 571 25.09 -3.03 -6.27
C ARG A 571 24.12 -4.15 -6.59
N ASN A 572 23.15 -3.91 -7.47
CA ASN A 572 22.17 -4.93 -7.84
C ASN A 572 21.94 -5.03 -9.36
N ASN A 573 21.44 -6.19 -9.78
CA ASN A 573 21.06 -6.51 -11.15
C ASN A 573 19.97 -7.59 -11.14
N VAL A 574 19.22 -7.72 -12.23
CA VAL A 574 18.18 -8.75 -12.37
C VAL A 574 18.60 -9.70 -13.47
N THR A 575 18.52 -11.02 -13.23
CA THR A 575 18.96 -12.00 -14.21
C THR A 575 18.11 -12.05 -15.47
N ASP A 576 18.76 -12.24 -16.61
CA ASP A 576 18.11 -12.40 -17.92
C ASP A 576 17.45 -13.79 -18.11
N GLU A 577 16.92 -14.09 -19.32
CA GLU A 577 16.27 -15.38 -19.62
C GLU A 577 17.23 -16.58 -19.58
N GLN A 578 18.54 -16.34 -19.62
CA GLN A 578 19.59 -17.33 -19.48
C GLN A 578 20.18 -17.35 -18.06
N GLY A 579 19.53 -16.65 -17.12
CA GLY A 579 19.96 -16.56 -15.73
C GLY A 579 21.22 -15.73 -15.52
N ARG A 580 21.66 -14.95 -16.51
CA ARG A 580 22.91 -14.19 -16.44
C ARG A 580 22.71 -12.85 -15.77
N PHE A 581 23.71 -12.41 -15.02
CA PHE A 581 23.80 -11.08 -14.44
C PHE A 581 25.19 -10.49 -14.68
N HIS A 582 25.28 -9.17 -14.60
CA HIS A 582 26.55 -8.45 -14.68
C HIS A 582 26.49 -7.16 -13.84
N LEU A 583 27.43 -7.03 -12.91
CA LEU A 583 27.61 -5.89 -12.00
C LEU A 583 28.98 -5.23 -12.26
N GLN A 584 29.03 -3.91 -12.22
CA GLN A 584 30.25 -3.10 -12.40
C GLN A 584 30.32 -1.98 -11.38
N GLY A 585 31.42 -1.20 -11.40
CA GLY A 585 31.57 -0.08 -10.48
C GLY A 585 31.81 -0.54 -9.05
N ILE A 586 32.53 -1.65 -8.86
CA ILE A 586 32.72 -2.27 -7.55
C ILE A 586 34.09 -1.87 -7.00
N ALA A 587 34.14 -1.37 -5.76
CA ALA A 587 35.40 -1.04 -5.11
C ALA A 587 36.15 -2.31 -4.67
N PRO A 588 37.48 -2.27 -4.47
CA PRO A 588 38.21 -3.37 -3.85
C PRO A 588 37.71 -3.63 -2.42
N GLY A 589 37.60 -4.90 -2.04
CA GLY A 589 37.10 -5.31 -0.72
C GLY A 589 36.51 -6.72 -0.70
N ALA A 590 36.12 -7.15 0.49
CA ALA A 590 35.33 -8.37 0.70
C ALA A 590 33.83 -8.05 0.56
N TYR A 591 33.12 -8.91 -0.15
CA TYR A 591 31.71 -8.77 -0.44
C TYR A 591 31.00 -10.11 -0.29
N LEU A 592 29.71 -10.04 0.00
CA LEU A 592 28.78 -11.15 -0.14
C LEU A 592 27.96 -10.92 -1.39
N LEU A 593 28.09 -11.81 -2.37
CA LEU A 593 27.23 -11.82 -3.55
C LEU A 593 26.07 -12.78 -3.29
N GLY A 594 24.84 -12.28 -3.34
CA GLY A 594 23.66 -13.14 -3.21
C GLY A 594 22.62 -12.90 -4.28
N ALA A 595 21.87 -13.94 -4.57
CA ALA A 595 20.75 -13.91 -5.49
C ALA A 595 19.49 -14.37 -4.77
N VAL A 596 18.40 -13.64 -4.98
CA VAL A 596 17.08 -13.93 -4.47
C VAL A 596 16.13 -14.10 -5.63
N VAL A 597 15.37 -15.20 -5.63
CA VAL A 597 14.18 -15.33 -6.47
C VAL A 597 12.97 -15.00 -5.61
N ARG A 598 12.19 -14.00 -6.04
CA ARG A 598 10.90 -13.67 -5.41
C ARG A 598 9.94 -14.84 -5.57
N GLY A 599 9.44 -15.35 -4.45
CA GLY A 599 8.47 -16.44 -4.40
C GLY A 599 7.16 -16.04 -3.70
N ASP A 600 6.12 -16.85 -3.83
CA ASP A 600 4.77 -16.58 -3.28
C ASP A 600 4.72 -16.51 -1.73
N LEU A 601 5.69 -17.10 -1.05
CA LEU A 601 5.73 -17.18 0.41
C LEU A 601 7.00 -16.60 1.00
N MET A 602 8.13 -16.89 0.37
CA MET A 602 9.44 -16.46 0.81
C MET A 602 10.38 -16.40 -0.37
N ASP A 603 11.28 -15.44 -0.27
CA ASP A 603 12.46 -15.33 -1.10
C ASP A 603 13.41 -16.49 -0.81
N THR A 604 13.88 -17.15 -1.87
CA THR A 604 14.92 -18.19 -1.75
C THR A 604 16.29 -17.57 -2.03
N PRO A 605 17.10 -17.26 -1.01
CA PRO A 605 18.43 -16.70 -1.22
C PRO A 605 19.45 -17.81 -1.47
N VAL A 606 20.45 -17.49 -2.28
CA VAL A 606 21.78 -18.12 -2.25
C VAL A 606 22.80 -17.01 -2.10
N SER A 607 23.87 -17.24 -1.35
CA SER A 607 24.96 -16.29 -1.22
C SER A 607 26.32 -16.97 -1.26
N GLN A 608 27.33 -16.20 -1.67
CA GLN A 608 28.73 -16.63 -1.67
C GLN A 608 29.63 -15.42 -1.39
N PRO A 609 30.67 -15.59 -0.56
CA PRO A 609 31.66 -14.55 -0.38
C PRO A 609 32.52 -14.41 -1.64
N ILE A 610 32.76 -13.18 -2.07
CA ILE A 610 33.70 -12.83 -3.14
C ILE A 610 34.56 -11.66 -2.68
N ALA A 611 35.78 -11.55 -3.21
CA ALA A 611 36.67 -10.45 -2.88
C ALA A 611 37.32 -9.89 -4.14
N PHE A 612 37.44 -8.57 -4.21
CA PHE A 612 38.12 -7.87 -5.29
C PHE A 612 39.39 -7.21 -4.76
N GLN A 613 40.52 -7.45 -5.44
CA GLN A 613 41.83 -6.88 -5.13
C GLN A 613 42.13 -5.60 -5.93
N GLY A 614 41.34 -5.31 -6.97
CA GLY A 614 41.54 -4.18 -7.89
C GLY A 614 40.47 -4.16 -8.98
N HIS A 615 40.79 -3.70 -10.19
CA HIS A 615 39.88 -3.58 -11.35
C HIS A 615 39.62 -4.91 -12.09
N GLU A 616 39.62 -6.03 -11.36
CA GLU A 616 39.48 -7.35 -11.97
C GLU A 616 38.02 -7.69 -12.31
N HIS A 617 37.87 -8.71 -13.16
CA HIS A 617 36.59 -9.28 -13.51
C HIS A 617 36.48 -10.68 -12.93
N LEU A 618 35.39 -10.96 -12.20
CA LEU A 618 35.10 -12.29 -11.67
C LEU A 618 33.90 -12.91 -12.41
N ASP A 619 34.01 -14.19 -12.74
CA ASP A 619 32.90 -15.01 -13.23
C ASP A 619 32.44 -15.96 -12.13
N VAL A 620 31.14 -15.93 -11.78
CA VAL A 620 30.61 -16.72 -10.67
C VAL A 620 29.29 -17.43 -10.99
N SER A 621 29.08 -18.61 -10.41
CA SER A 621 27.85 -19.37 -10.57
C SER A 621 27.14 -19.52 -9.23
N LEU A 622 25.92 -18.99 -9.13
CA LEU A 622 25.05 -19.12 -7.98
C LEU A 622 24.03 -20.23 -8.22
N ARG A 623 23.96 -21.22 -7.35
CA ARG A 623 22.99 -22.32 -7.46
C ARG A 623 22.09 -22.35 -6.24
N LEU A 624 20.80 -22.10 -6.42
CA LEU A 624 19.82 -22.16 -5.34
C LEU A 624 19.65 -23.59 -4.85
N GLU A 625 19.50 -23.77 -3.55
CA GLU A 625 19.15 -25.07 -2.97
C GLU A 625 17.69 -25.43 -3.24
N ALA A 626 17.39 -26.73 -3.34
CA ALA A 626 16.01 -27.19 -3.46
C ALA A 626 15.31 -26.95 -2.11
N GLY A 627 14.44 -25.93 -2.06
CA GLY A 627 13.61 -25.70 -0.89
C GLY A 627 12.68 -26.89 -0.62
N ARG A 628 12.39 -27.13 0.66
CA ARG A 628 11.50 -28.22 1.07
C ARG A 628 10.03 -27.81 0.87
N GLU A 629 9.17 -28.81 0.71
CA GLU A 629 7.72 -28.61 0.61
C GLU A 629 7.01 -29.11 1.86
N ARG A 630 5.98 -28.38 2.30
CA ARG A 630 5.14 -28.77 3.43
C ARG A 630 3.67 -28.48 3.15
N SER A 631 2.85 -29.52 3.09
CA SER A 631 1.41 -29.40 2.86
C SER A 631 0.61 -29.12 4.14
N GLY A 632 -0.52 -28.43 4.01
CA GLY A 632 -1.46 -28.21 5.10
C GLY A 632 -2.89 -27.95 4.66
N ILE A 633 -3.77 -27.77 5.66
CA ILE A 633 -5.15 -27.35 5.49
C ILE A 633 -5.51 -26.25 6.50
N ALA A 634 -6.13 -25.18 6.05
CA ALA A 634 -6.76 -24.18 6.90
C ALA A 634 -8.24 -24.51 7.09
N VAL A 635 -8.70 -24.44 8.33
CA VAL A 635 -10.06 -24.78 8.72
C VAL A 635 -10.65 -23.79 9.70
N ASP A 636 -11.97 -23.77 9.79
CA ASP A 636 -12.70 -23.08 10.85
C ASP A 636 -12.68 -23.85 12.17
N GLY A 637 -13.28 -23.26 13.21
CA GLY A 637 -13.43 -23.88 14.52
C GLY A 637 -14.21 -25.19 14.55
N ALA A 638 -15.11 -25.41 13.59
CA ALA A 638 -15.87 -26.64 13.40
C ALA A 638 -15.11 -27.67 12.54
N GLY A 639 -13.96 -27.30 11.98
CA GLY A 639 -13.10 -28.12 11.16
C GLY A 639 -13.42 -28.11 9.66
N GLN A 640 -14.30 -27.21 9.19
CA GLN A 640 -14.61 -27.02 7.77
C GLN A 640 -13.48 -26.27 7.06
N PRO A 641 -13.16 -26.60 5.80
CA PRO A 641 -12.08 -25.95 5.05
C PRO A 641 -12.35 -24.47 4.77
N LEU A 642 -11.31 -23.63 4.91
CA LEU A 642 -11.35 -22.20 4.64
C LEU A 642 -10.51 -21.84 3.41
N ALA A 643 -11.15 -21.31 2.37
CA ALA A 643 -10.52 -20.83 1.16
C ALA A 643 -10.06 -19.38 1.28
N GLY A 644 -8.99 -19.01 0.57
CA GLY A 644 -8.49 -17.64 0.48
C GLY A 644 -7.74 -17.13 1.71
N VAL A 645 -7.46 -18.00 2.69
CA VAL A 645 -6.66 -17.66 3.87
C VAL A 645 -5.26 -17.31 3.40
N GLU A 646 -4.81 -16.10 3.71
CA GLU A 646 -3.50 -15.58 3.38
C GLU A 646 -2.48 -16.06 4.42
N LEU A 647 -1.38 -16.63 3.95
CA LEU A 647 -0.32 -17.19 4.77
C LEU A 647 0.96 -16.41 4.53
N SER A 648 1.56 -15.92 5.61
CA SER A 648 2.89 -15.31 5.60
C SER A 648 3.82 -16.10 6.52
N ALA A 649 5.09 -16.18 6.14
CA ALA A 649 6.10 -16.93 6.88
C ALA A 649 7.39 -16.12 7.00
N ASP A 650 7.85 -15.93 8.23
CA ASP A 650 9.10 -15.25 8.53
C ASP A 650 10.13 -16.22 9.11
N LEU A 651 11.41 -15.90 8.93
CA LEU A 651 12.48 -16.59 9.63
C LEU A 651 12.57 -16.10 11.08
N PRO A 652 13.02 -16.96 12.02
CA PRO A 652 13.40 -16.46 13.33
C PRO A 652 14.50 -15.41 13.23
N GLU A 653 14.47 -14.42 14.11
CA GLU A 653 15.43 -13.30 14.21
C GLU A 653 16.89 -13.78 14.36
N SER A 654 17.09 -15.00 14.87
CA SER A 654 18.41 -15.67 14.97
C SER A 654 18.87 -16.37 13.69
N ALA A 655 18.01 -16.51 12.69
CA ALA A 655 18.29 -17.07 11.36
C ALA A 655 18.11 -16.04 10.23
N SER A 656 17.55 -14.85 10.52
CA SER A 656 17.67 -13.70 9.65
C SER A 656 19.11 -13.19 9.72
N SER A 657 19.84 -13.33 8.63
CA SER A 657 21.08 -12.56 8.46
C SER A 657 20.74 -11.07 8.43
N GLU A 658 21.58 -10.22 9.03
CA GLU A 658 21.44 -8.74 9.05
C GLU A 658 21.20 -8.14 7.65
N TRP A 659 21.55 -8.86 6.59
CA TRP A 659 21.40 -8.47 5.18
C TRP A 659 19.99 -8.59 4.57
N ARG A 660 19.01 -9.24 5.24
CA ARG A 660 17.66 -9.48 4.67
C ARG A 660 16.66 -8.36 4.90
N ASP A 661 16.92 -7.40 5.80
CA ASP A 661 15.99 -6.31 6.13
C ASP A 661 15.79 -5.27 5.01
N VAL A 662 16.52 -5.40 3.89
CA VAL A 662 16.48 -4.44 2.76
C VAL A 662 15.30 -4.69 1.79
N TYR A 663 14.62 -5.84 1.86
CA TYR A 663 13.41 -6.09 1.08
C TYR A 663 12.15 -5.85 1.94
N ALA A 664 11.79 -4.57 2.11
CA ALA A 664 10.64 -4.13 2.91
C ALA A 664 9.26 -4.36 2.25
N ASP A 665 9.22 -4.88 1.02
CA ASP A 665 7.98 -5.45 0.46
C ASP A 665 7.97 -6.94 0.76
N GLY A 666 7.38 -7.30 1.90
CA GLY A 666 7.17 -8.71 2.26
C GLY A 666 6.45 -9.47 1.14
N PRO A 667 6.67 -10.79 1.00
CA PRO A 667 6.04 -11.58 -0.04
C PRO A 667 4.51 -11.44 0.01
N SER A 668 3.88 -11.33 -1.16
CA SER A 668 2.44 -11.37 -1.30
C SER A 668 1.95 -12.78 -0.92
N GLY A 669 1.58 -12.97 0.34
CA GLY A 669 1.43 -14.28 0.98
C GLY A 669 0.61 -15.32 0.19
N LEU A 670 0.91 -16.61 0.43
CA LEU A 670 0.20 -17.73 -0.19
C LEU A 670 -1.25 -17.79 0.27
N ARG A 671 -2.19 -17.88 -0.67
CA ARG A 671 -3.61 -18.09 -0.35
C ARG A 671 -4.00 -19.57 -0.42
N THR A 672 -4.84 -20.02 0.52
CA THR A 672 -5.39 -21.38 0.50
C THR A 672 -6.38 -21.59 -0.64
N GLY A 673 -6.41 -22.81 -1.19
CA GLY A 673 -7.34 -23.19 -2.27
C GLY A 673 -8.81 -23.30 -1.82
N PRO A 674 -9.75 -23.55 -2.76
CA PRO A 674 -11.18 -23.69 -2.45
C PRO A 674 -11.54 -24.78 -1.44
N ASP A 675 -10.66 -25.79 -1.29
CA ASP A 675 -10.77 -26.89 -0.34
C ASP A 675 -9.96 -26.66 0.95
N GLY A 676 -9.50 -25.42 1.17
CA GLY A 676 -8.69 -24.99 2.30
C GLY A 676 -7.26 -25.53 2.31
N ARG A 677 -6.84 -26.29 1.29
CA ARG A 677 -5.50 -26.86 1.23
C ARG A 677 -4.47 -25.85 0.73
N PHE A 678 -3.25 -26.03 1.19
CA PHE A 678 -2.09 -25.24 0.78
C PHE A 678 -0.81 -26.09 0.82
N THR A 679 0.23 -25.64 0.11
CA THR A 679 1.56 -26.24 0.18
C THR A 679 2.59 -25.11 0.29
N LEU A 680 3.29 -25.05 1.42
CA LEU A 680 4.45 -24.20 1.60
C LEU A 680 5.59 -24.79 0.77
N ARG A 681 6.28 -23.97 -0.03
CA ARG A 681 7.42 -24.38 -0.86
C ARG A 681 8.59 -23.43 -0.62
N GLY A 682 9.79 -23.80 -1.05
CA GLY A 682 10.96 -22.94 -0.89
C GLY A 682 11.49 -22.91 0.55
N LEU A 683 11.12 -23.89 1.39
CA LEU A 683 11.54 -23.91 2.79
C LEU A 683 13.00 -24.39 2.90
N VAL A 684 13.95 -23.46 2.85
CA VAL A 684 15.40 -23.74 2.94
C VAL A 684 15.94 -23.79 4.38
N ALA A 685 15.40 -22.98 5.29
CA ALA A 685 15.71 -22.98 6.71
C ALA A 685 15.01 -24.11 7.49
N PRO A 686 15.51 -24.47 8.69
CA PRO A 686 14.93 -25.52 9.53
C PRO A 686 13.58 -25.14 10.15
N ARG A 687 13.30 -23.85 10.40
CA ARG A 687 12.12 -23.39 11.16
C ARG A 687 11.66 -21.99 10.74
N TYR A 688 10.34 -21.75 10.83
CA TYR A 688 9.67 -20.51 10.41
C TYR A 688 8.55 -20.11 11.37
N ALA A 689 8.32 -18.82 11.54
CA ALA A 689 7.11 -18.29 12.17
C ALA A 689 6.05 -18.08 11.10
N LEU A 690 4.88 -18.70 11.26
CA LEU A 690 3.78 -18.67 10.30
C LEU A 690 2.61 -17.87 10.87
N TRP A 691 2.05 -16.96 10.08
CA TRP A 691 0.79 -16.29 10.35
C TRP A 691 -0.25 -16.66 9.29
N ALA A 692 -1.51 -16.57 9.69
CA ALA A 692 -2.65 -16.80 8.82
C ALA A 692 -3.65 -15.66 9.00
N TYR A 693 -4.09 -15.08 7.90
CA TYR A 693 -5.03 -13.98 7.89
C TYR A 693 -6.21 -14.29 6.97
N LEU A 694 -7.42 -14.10 7.50
CA LEU A 694 -8.65 -14.13 6.71
C LEU A 694 -9.61 -13.09 7.33
N PRO A 695 -10.10 -12.10 6.56
CA PRO A 695 -11.00 -11.09 7.10
C PRO A 695 -12.23 -11.70 7.80
N GLY A 696 -12.50 -11.26 9.03
CA GLY A 696 -13.61 -11.76 9.87
C GLY A 696 -13.33 -13.10 10.56
N TYR A 697 -12.08 -13.54 10.56
CA TYR A 697 -11.61 -14.70 11.31
C TYR A 697 -10.33 -14.34 12.07
N THR A 698 -10.15 -14.94 13.23
CA THR A 698 -8.94 -14.82 14.03
C THR A 698 -8.16 -16.12 14.08
N PHE A 699 -6.87 -16.07 13.78
CA PHE A 699 -5.99 -17.25 13.83
C PHE A 699 -5.76 -17.72 15.27
N ARG A 700 -5.85 -19.05 15.48
CA ARG A 700 -5.69 -19.70 16.80
C ARG A 700 -4.49 -20.66 16.78
N PRO A 701 -3.26 -20.17 17.01
CA PRO A 701 -2.06 -21.02 17.03
C PRO A 701 -2.14 -22.18 18.01
N LYS A 702 -2.69 -21.95 19.22
CA LYS A 702 -2.83 -22.99 20.26
C LYS A 702 -3.81 -24.11 19.91
N ARG A 703 -4.72 -23.87 18.96
CA ARG A 703 -5.66 -24.88 18.43
C ARG A 703 -5.17 -25.50 17.11
N SER A 704 -4.12 -24.93 16.53
CA SER A 704 -3.51 -25.41 15.29
C SER A 704 -2.54 -26.57 15.57
N GLN A 705 -2.27 -27.38 14.56
CA GLN A 705 -1.41 -28.57 14.66
C GLN A 705 -0.27 -28.50 13.63
N GLY A 706 0.81 -29.23 13.91
CA GLY A 706 2.02 -29.22 13.10
C GLY A 706 2.98 -28.08 13.46
N GLY A 707 2.84 -27.45 14.61
CA GLY A 707 3.74 -26.40 15.05
C GLY A 707 3.63 -26.10 16.54
N GLU A 708 4.45 -25.15 17.00
CA GLU A 708 4.45 -24.67 18.37
C GLU A 708 3.91 -23.24 18.42
N ALA A 709 2.94 -22.96 19.29
CA ALA A 709 2.29 -21.65 19.35
C ALA A 709 3.24 -20.55 19.86
N LEU A 710 3.32 -19.43 19.12
CA LEU A 710 4.06 -18.23 19.49
C LEU A 710 3.18 -17.34 20.38
N ALA A 711 3.16 -17.64 21.67
CA ALA A 711 2.11 -17.19 22.61
C ALA A 711 1.95 -15.66 22.77
N GLU A 712 2.97 -14.86 22.46
CA GLU A 712 2.93 -13.40 22.60
C GLU A 712 2.62 -12.64 21.30
N GLN A 713 2.86 -13.26 20.14
CA GLN A 713 2.76 -12.59 18.82
C GLN A 713 1.69 -13.19 17.88
N GLY A 714 0.93 -14.20 18.35
CA GLY A 714 -0.19 -14.76 17.61
C GLY A 714 0.18 -15.62 16.39
N GLY A 715 1.45 -15.98 16.22
CA GLY A 715 1.95 -16.85 15.14
C GLY A 715 2.13 -18.32 15.56
N LEU A 716 2.56 -19.16 14.63
CA LEU A 716 2.87 -20.58 14.83
C LEU A 716 4.29 -20.90 14.34
N TRP A 717 5.15 -21.45 15.20
CA TRP A 717 6.45 -21.98 14.81
C TRP A 717 6.29 -23.30 14.06
N VAL A 718 6.89 -23.38 12.88
CA VAL A 718 6.71 -24.45 11.90
C VAL A 718 8.09 -24.94 11.45
N ASP A 719 8.43 -26.20 11.74
CA ASP A 719 9.66 -26.81 11.22
C ASP A 719 9.49 -27.25 9.76
N SER A 720 10.57 -27.20 8.96
CA SER A 720 10.50 -27.52 7.52
C SER A 720 10.28 -29.01 7.21
N ASN A 721 10.39 -29.91 8.19
CA ASN A 721 10.29 -31.37 8.02
C ASN A 721 9.22 -32.07 8.87
N ALA A 722 8.37 -31.32 9.57
CA ALA A 722 7.37 -31.90 10.48
C ALA A 722 6.06 -32.30 9.76
N GLU A 723 5.16 -32.97 10.48
CA GLU A 723 3.85 -33.48 10.01
C GLU A 723 3.00 -32.45 9.23
N PRO A 724 1.96 -32.85 8.46
CA PRO A 724 1.10 -31.91 7.74
C PRO A 724 0.50 -30.82 8.66
N LEU A 725 0.43 -29.59 8.17
CA LEU A 725 -0.10 -28.46 8.95
C LEU A 725 -1.63 -28.48 9.01
N ARG A 726 -2.19 -28.17 10.17
CA ARG A 726 -3.61 -27.86 10.33
C ARG A 726 -3.76 -26.51 11.02
N LEU A 727 -4.12 -25.49 10.26
CA LEU A 727 -4.31 -24.13 10.75
C LEU A 727 -5.78 -23.94 11.13
N VAL A 728 -6.05 -23.46 12.34
CA VAL A 728 -7.41 -23.21 12.82
C VAL A 728 -7.61 -21.71 12.95
N LEU A 729 -8.60 -21.19 12.22
CA LEU A 729 -9.06 -19.82 12.31
C LEU A 729 -10.50 -19.82 12.83
N GLU A 730 -10.78 -19.10 13.90
CA GLU A 730 -12.15 -19.00 14.41
C GLU A 730 -12.85 -17.81 13.77
N ARG A 731 -14.13 -17.94 13.42
CA ARG A 731 -14.93 -16.81 12.97
C ARG A 731 -15.07 -15.79 14.10
N ASP A 732 -14.97 -14.51 13.79
CA ASP A 732 -15.22 -13.46 14.77
C ASP A 732 -16.73 -13.36 15.07
N GLY A 733 -17.09 -13.20 16.34
CA GLY A 733 -18.47 -12.89 16.72
C GLY A 733 -18.79 -11.43 16.40
N ARG A 734 -20.07 -11.08 16.20
CA ARG A 734 -20.48 -9.68 15.99
C ARG A 734 -21.45 -9.19 17.06
N VAL A 735 -21.15 -8.06 17.70
CA VAL A 735 -22.11 -7.35 18.58
C VAL A 735 -22.84 -6.30 17.76
N ARG A 736 -24.18 -6.36 17.75
CA ARG A 736 -25.03 -5.37 17.06
C ARG A 736 -26.07 -4.76 17.98
N GLY A 737 -26.46 -3.52 17.70
CA GLY A 737 -27.51 -2.83 18.44
C GLY A 737 -27.99 -1.56 17.76
N ARG A 738 -29.10 -1.00 18.22
CA ARG A 738 -29.66 0.27 17.74
C ARG A 738 -29.90 1.24 18.89
N VAL A 739 -29.29 2.42 18.81
CA VAL A 739 -29.35 3.46 19.84
C VAL A 739 -30.48 4.46 19.54
N VAL A 740 -31.38 4.65 20.51
CA VAL A 740 -32.55 5.52 20.39
C VAL A 740 -32.74 6.39 21.63
N GLU A 741 -33.52 7.46 21.48
CA GLU A 741 -34.05 8.26 22.59
C GLU A 741 -35.34 7.62 23.15
N PRO A 742 -35.85 8.04 24.33
CA PRO A 742 -37.08 7.47 24.92
C PRO A 742 -38.34 7.59 24.04
N GLY A 743 -38.32 8.45 23.01
CA GLY A 743 -39.36 8.57 21.99
C GLY A 743 -39.19 7.65 20.77
N GLY A 744 -38.14 6.83 20.73
CA GLY A 744 -37.83 5.91 19.62
C GLY A 744 -37.11 6.55 18.43
N GLN A 745 -36.80 7.85 18.51
CA GLN A 745 -35.96 8.53 17.52
C GLN A 745 -34.51 8.02 17.63
N ALA A 746 -33.86 7.78 16.48
CA ALA A 746 -32.49 7.30 16.46
C ALA A 746 -31.52 8.39 16.93
N VAL A 747 -30.59 8.00 17.81
CA VAL A 747 -29.45 8.86 18.17
C VAL A 747 -28.38 8.66 17.11
N THR A 748 -28.06 9.71 16.35
CA THR A 748 -27.16 9.60 15.20
C THR A 748 -25.69 9.88 15.53
N SER A 749 -25.39 10.51 16.66
CA SER A 749 -24.01 10.82 17.07
C SER A 749 -23.71 10.19 18.42
N PHE A 750 -23.05 9.03 18.42
CA PHE A 750 -22.64 8.32 19.64
C PHE A 750 -21.34 7.53 19.42
N GLN A 751 -20.69 7.19 20.51
CA GLN A 751 -19.53 6.30 20.56
C GLN A 751 -19.87 5.05 21.37
N VAL A 752 -19.40 3.90 20.90
CA VAL A 752 -19.47 2.62 21.61
C VAL A 752 -18.07 2.28 22.11
N LYS A 753 -17.92 1.95 23.39
CA LYS A 753 -16.63 1.66 24.01
C LYS A 753 -16.69 0.33 24.75
N SER A 754 -15.65 -0.48 24.57
CA SER A 754 -15.40 -1.68 25.37
C SER A 754 -13.91 -2.01 25.28
N ALA A 755 -13.35 -2.63 26.33
CA ALA A 755 -11.96 -3.08 26.30
C ALA A 755 -11.77 -4.35 25.46
N ASP A 756 -12.84 -5.15 25.30
CA ASP A 756 -12.83 -6.47 24.67
C ASP A 756 -13.40 -6.46 23.23
N LEU A 757 -13.74 -5.27 22.72
CA LEU A 757 -14.05 -5.06 21.31
C LEU A 757 -12.81 -4.44 20.65
N HIS A 758 -12.44 -4.91 19.47
CA HIS A 758 -11.31 -4.33 18.75
C HIS A 758 -11.53 -2.82 18.52
N ASN A 759 -10.47 -2.03 18.73
CA ASN A 759 -10.49 -0.59 18.54
C ASN A 759 -10.55 -0.24 17.05
N PHE A 760 -11.74 -0.23 16.47
CA PHE A 760 -11.95 0.27 15.11
C PHE A 760 -12.24 1.77 15.10
N ALA A 761 -11.86 2.43 14.01
CA ALA A 761 -12.30 3.78 13.72
C ALA A 761 -13.85 3.77 13.59
N GLN A 762 -14.51 4.50 14.48
CA GLN A 762 -15.97 4.66 14.45
C GLN A 762 -16.33 5.84 13.53
N PRO A 763 -17.41 5.72 12.73
CA PRO A 763 -17.88 6.83 11.91
C PRO A 763 -18.29 8.01 12.80
N ALA A 764 -18.21 9.22 12.23
CA ALA A 764 -18.64 10.44 12.93
C ALA A 764 -20.15 10.43 13.23
N GLU A 765 -20.95 9.75 12.38
CA GLU A 765 -22.40 9.63 12.52
C GLU A 765 -22.90 8.22 12.16
N TRP A 766 -24.02 7.83 12.77
CA TRP A 766 -24.78 6.59 12.62
C TRP A 766 -26.22 6.92 12.20
N PRO A 767 -26.52 7.04 10.90
CA PRO A 767 -27.78 7.63 10.40
C PRO A 767 -29.07 7.01 10.99
N ASP A 768 -29.06 5.70 11.25
CA ASP A 768 -30.22 4.96 11.78
C ASP A 768 -30.08 4.57 13.26
N GLY A 769 -29.02 5.03 13.92
CA GLY A 769 -28.66 4.65 15.28
C GLY A 769 -28.08 3.24 15.40
N ALA A 770 -27.92 2.50 14.30
CA ALA A 770 -27.47 1.11 14.31
C ALA A 770 -25.94 1.00 14.28
N PHE A 771 -25.37 0.11 15.09
CA PHE A 771 -23.94 -0.19 15.10
C PHE A 771 -23.70 -1.70 15.05
N GLU A 772 -22.52 -2.07 14.57
CA GLU A 772 -22.04 -3.45 14.52
C GLU A 772 -20.52 -3.49 14.69
N PHE A 773 -20.01 -4.33 15.61
CA PHE A 773 -18.58 -4.49 15.86
C PHE A 773 -18.20 -5.97 15.97
N PRO A 774 -17.10 -6.42 15.32
CA PRO A 774 -16.59 -7.76 15.53
C PRO A 774 -15.79 -7.88 16.84
N PHE A 775 -15.72 -9.09 17.37
CA PHE A 775 -14.95 -9.44 18.56
C PHE A 775 -14.43 -10.88 18.46
N ASP A 776 -13.31 -11.13 19.12
CA ASP A 776 -12.63 -12.43 19.11
C ASP A 776 -12.45 -13.02 20.52
N ALA A 777 -13.02 -12.39 21.55
CA ALA A 777 -12.91 -12.81 22.94
C ALA A 777 -14.13 -13.60 23.46
N THR A 778 -13.91 -14.44 24.48
CA THR A 778 -14.97 -15.11 25.25
C THR A 778 -14.89 -14.68 26.71
N GLY A 779 -16.02 -14.25 27.28
CA GLY A 779 -16.08 -13.84 28.68
C GLY A 779 -17.04 -12.67 28.95
N PRO A 780 -17.14 -12.24 30.21
CA PRO A 780 -17.91 -11.06 30.57
C PRO A 780 -17.22 -9.80 30.03
N ALA A 781 -17.97 -8.94 29.35
CA ALA A 781 -17.51 -7.65 28.84
C ALA A 781 -18.47 -6.53 29.26
N LEU A 782 -17.98 -5.29 29.33
CA LEU A 782 -18.82 -4.12 29.57
C LEU A 782 -18.83 -3.24 28.33
N LEU A 783 -20.02 -2.96 27.81
CA LEU A 783 -20.26 -2.07 26.69
C LEU A 783 -20.78 -0.72 27.21
N SER A 784 -20.09 0.36 26.85
CA SER A 784 -20.46 1.73 27.18
C SER A 784 -20.88 2.48 25.91
N VAL A 785 -22.09 3.05 25.90
CA VAL A 785 -22.58 3.89 24.80
C VAL A 785 -22.67 5.33 25.29
N VAL A 786 -21.97 6.25 24.62
CA VAL A 786 -21.87 7.66 25.01
C VAL A 786 -22.29 8.56 23.87
N ALA A 787 -23.25 9.45 24.11
CA ALA A 787 -23.72 10.44 23.14
C ALA A 787 -23.83 11.84 23.77
N PRO A 788 -23.52 12.93 23.04
CA PRO A 788 -23.71 14.29 23.54
C PRO A 788 -25.16 14.55 23.97
N GLY A 789 -25.37 15.14 25.15
CA GLY A 789 -26.71 15.43 25.68
C GLY A 789 -27.42 14.26 26.37
N PHE A 790 -26.90 13.05 26.25
CA PHE A 790 -27.47 11.85 26.88
C PHE A 790 -26.61 11.33 28.03
N MET A 791 -27.22 10.56 28.92
CA MET A 791 -26.48 9.77 29.90
C MET A 791 -25.72 8.63 29.22
N PRO A 792 -24.48 8.33 29.63
CA PRO A 792 -23.81 7.10 29.25
C PRO A 792 -24.64 5.88 29.64
N LEU A 793 -24.79 4.93 28.72
CA LEU A 793 -25.43 3.64 28.97
C LEU A 793 -24.37 2.56 29.09
N GLU A 794 -24.34 1.89 30.24
CA GLU A 794 -23.47 0.73 30.48
C GLU A 794 -24.27 -0.57 30.38
N ARG A 795 -23.75 -1.55 29.64
CA ARG A 795 -24.41 -2.84 29.41
C ARG A 795 -23.40 -3.98 29.59
N ALA A 796 -23.64 -4.82 30.59
CA ALA A 796 -22.88 -6.05 30.76
C ALA A 796 -23.26 -7.06 29.66
N LEU A 797 -22.26 -7.63 29.02
CA LEU A 797 -22.35 -8.61 27.94
C LEU A 797 -21.64 -9.90 28.36
N ASN A 798 -22.12 -11.04 27.86
CA ASN A 798 -21.36 -12.29 27.90
C ASN A 798 -21.02 -12.67 26.46
N LEU A 799 -19.78 -12.41 26.07
CA LEU A 799 -19.28 -12.68 24.73
C LEU A 799 -18.93 -14.15 24.59
N THR A 800 -19.31 -14.74 23.46
CA THR A 800 -18.90 -16.08 23.07
C THR A 800 -18.29 -15.97 21.68
N GLU A 801 -17.04 -16.39 21.55
CA GLU A 801 -16.31 -16.37 20.29
C GLU A 801 -17.11 -17.02 19.15
N GLY A 802 -17.14 -16.39 17.98
CA GLY A 802 -17.88 -16.85 16.81
C GLY A 802 -19.40 -16.74 16.86
N VAL A 803 -19.98 -16.29 17.98
CA VAL A 803 -21.44 -16.13 18.14
C VAL A 803 -21.83 -14.66 18.07
N ASP A 804 -22.78 -14.35 17.18
CA ASP A 804 -23.30 -12.99 17.06
C ASP A 804 -24.25 -12.66 18.22
N LEU A 805 -24.08 -11.48 18.82
CA LEU A 805 -24.86 -10.98 19.93
C LEU A 805 -25.68 -9.77 19.50
N ASP A 806 -27.00 -9.92 19.52
CA ASP A 806 -27.95 -8.85 19.26
C ASP A 806 -28.42 -8.21 20.56
N LEU A 807 -28.07 -6.94 20.76
CA LEU A 807 -28.48 -6.16 21.91
C LEU A 807 -29.87 -5.53 21.75
N GLY A 808 -30.44 -5.56 20.54
CA GLY A 808 -31.70 -4.93 20.21
C GLY A 808 -31.62 -3.40 20.32
N VAL A 809 -32.67 -2.80 20.87
CA VAL A 809 -32.80 -1.35 21.02
C VAL A 809 -32.23 -0.91 22.37
N LEU A 810 -31.23 -0.03 22.32
CA LEU A 810 -30.60 0.61 23.45
C LEU A 810 -31.12 2.04 23.58
N THR A 811 -31.89 2.30 24.64
CA THR A 811 -32.45 3.63 24.89
C THR A 811 -31.47 4.46 25.73
N LEU A 812 -31.08 5.64 25.22
CA LEU A 812 -30.29 6.61 25.97
C LEU A 812 -31.21 7.64 26.63
N ASP A 813 -31.17 7.72 27.96
CA ASP A 813 -31.95 8.71 28.69
C ASP A 813 -31.32 10.11 28.56
N PRO A 814 -32.13 11.18 28.43
CA PRO A 814 -31.64 12.55 28.43
C PRO A 814 -30.86 12.86 29.70
N GLY A 815 -29.63 13.32 29.51
CA GLY A 815 -28.81 13.82 30.61
C GLY A 815 -29.23 15.23 30.97
N TRP A 816 -29.03 15.61 32.23
CA TRP A 816 -29.17 16.99 32.68
C TRP A 816 -27.83 17.50 33.26
N ALA A 817 -27.73 18.82 33.45
CA ALA A 817 -26.54 19.45 33.97
C ALA A 817 -26.80 20.07 35.35
N LEU A 818 -25.86 19.90 36.26
CA LEU A 818 -25.87 20.50 37.59
C LEU A 818 -24.74 21.53 37.68
N ARG A 819 -25.08 22.78 38.02
CA ARG A 819 -24.08 23.79 38.38
C ARG A 819 -23.66 23.57 39.82
N LEU A 820 -22.36 23.64 40.08
CA LEU A 820 -21.80 23.55 41.41
C LEU A 820 -21.28 24.94 41.80
N ALA A 821 -21.92 25.56 42.79
CA ALA A 821 -21.44 26.79 43.41
C ALA A 821 -20.49 26.38 44.55
N ILE A 822 -19.19 26.37 44.26
CA ILE A 822 -18.18 25.89 45.20
C ILE A 822 -17.64 27.06 46.02
N HIS A 823 -17.73 26.92 47.35
CA HIS A 823 -17.22 27.90 48.29
C HIS A 823 -16.26 27.25 49.28
N ASP A 824 -15.32 28.04 49.78
CA ASP A 824 -14.49 27.67 50.91
C ASP A 824 -15.35 27.56 52.18
N ALA A 825 -15.26 26.43 52.88
CA ALA A 825 -16.13 26.14 54.02
C ALA A 825 -15.92 27.06 55.23
N GLU A 826 -14.80 27.79 55.31
CA GLU A 826 -14.46 28.66 56.44
C GLU A 826 -14.65 30.14 56.10
N THR A 827 -14.17 30.58 54.94
CA THR A 827 -14.22 31.98 54.51
C THR A 827 -15.48 32.33 53.72
N GLY A 828 -16.16 31.33 53.14
CA GLY A 828 -17.31 31.53 52.25
C GLY A 828 -16.95 32.08 50.87
N GLU A 829 -15.66 32.34 50.59
CA GLU A 829 -15.19 32.82 49.30
C GLU A 829 -15.40 31.76 48.21
N ALA A 830 -15.71 32.19 46.99
CA ALA A 830 -15.87 31.29 45.86
C ALA A 830 -14.52 30.68 45.45
N LEU A 831 -14.46 29.35 45.35
CA LEU A 831 -13.28 28.64 44.87
C LEU A 831 -13.37 28.53 43.34
N SER A 832 -12.35 28.97 42.61
CA SER A 832 -12.36 28.97 41.13
C SER A 832 -11.11 28.31 40.49
N ASP A 833 -10.20 27.79 41.31
CA ASP A 833 -8.89 27.26 40.94
C ASP A 833 -8.65 25.83 41.48
N LEU A 834 -9.64 24.93 41.35
CA LEU A 834 -9.53 23.56 41.86
C LEU A 834 -8.74 22.66 40.89
N GLU A 835 -7.53 22.27 41.29
CA GLU A 835 -6.68 21.37 40.54
C GLU A 835 -7.22 19.93 40.52
N SER A 836 -7.28 19.33 39.32
CA SER A 836 -7.77 17.95 39.11
C SER A 836 -9.15 17.69 39.71
N PHE A 837 -10.07 18.65 39.57
CA PHE A 837 -11.41 18.55 40.14
C PHE A 837 -12.25 17.49 39.41
N ARG A 838 -12.59 16.41 40.12
CA ARG A 838 -13.31 15.25 39.59
C ARG A 838 -14.53 14.93 40.43
N ALA A 839 -15.55 14.36 39.79
CA ALA A 839 -16.75 13.87 40.41
C ALA A 839 -16.95 12.37 40.14
N THR A 840 -17.29 11.62 41.18
CA THR A 840 -17.80 10.25 41.06
C THR A 840 -19.28 10.27 41.38
N ILE A 841 -20.08 9.60 40.57
CA ILE A 841 -21.53 9.53 40.73
C ILE A 841 -21.89 8.07 40.92
N THR A 842 -22.63 7.79 41.99
CA THR A 842 -23.05 6.42 42.32
C THR A 842 -24.56 6.39 42.55
N GLN A 843 -25.26 5.52 41.83
CA GLN A 843 -26.70 5.32 41.99
C GLN A 843 -27.00 4.19 42.99
N PRO A 844 -28.14 4.24 43.70
CA PRO A 844 -28.54 3.14 44.58
C PRO A 844 -28.65 1.78 43.86
N ALA A 845 -29.00 1.80 42.56
CA ALA A 845 -29.14 0.61 41.73
C ALA A 845 -27.81 0.05 41.16
N ASP A 846 -26.68 0.74 41.34
CA ASP A 846 -25.39 0.26 40.85
C ASP A 846 -24.96 -1.03 41.57
N THR A 847 -24.54 -2.03 40.79
CA THR A 847 -23.94 -3.28 41.30
C THR A 847 -22.60 -3.01 41.98
N ASP A 848 -22.14 -3.90 42.86
CA ASP A 848 -20.84 -3.74 43.54
C ASP A 848 -19.68 -3.58 42.56
N ILE A 849 -19.71 -4.31 41.42
CA ILE A 849 -18.72 -4.15 40.34
C ILE A 849 -18.81 -2.76 39.73
N ALA A 850 -20.02 -2.29 39.36
CA ALA A 850 -20.20 -0.96 38.79
C ALA A 850 -19.72 0.16 39.74
N ARG A 851 -19.92 0.00 41.05
CA ARG A 851 -19.41 0.91 42.08
C ARG A 851 -17.89 0.88 42.17
N MET A 852 -17.27 -0.30 42.10
CA MET A 852 -15.82 -0.45 42.13
C MET A 852 -15.14 0.06 40.85
N THR A 853 -15.80 -0.02 39.71
CA THR A 853 -15.27 0.40 38.41
C THR A 853 -15.70 1.81 37.98
N ALA A 854 -16.47 2.51 38.81
CA ALA A 854 -16.96 3.86 38.52
C ALA A 854 -15.78 4.81 38.28
N ARG A 855 -15.68 5.33 37.05
CA ARG A 855 -14.58 6.22 36.67
C ARG A 855 -14.89 7.66 37.09
N PRO A 856 -13.98 8.35 37.80
CA PRO A 856 -14.15 9.77 38.11
C PRO A 856 -14.26 10.60 36.82
N ARG A 857 -15.27 11.45 36.75
CA ARG A 857 -15.53 12.36 35.63
C ARG A 857 -14.90 13.72 35.91
N ASN A 858 -14.34 14.38 34.90
CA ASN A 858 -13.85 15.75 35.06
C ASN A 858 -15.02 16.72 35.26
N VAL A 859 -14.89 17.62 36.23
CA VAL A 859 -15.82 18.73 36.42
C VAL A 859 -15.37 19.89 35.53
N SER A 860 -16.24 20.38 34.66
CA SER A 860 -15.88 21.47 33.74
C SER A 860 -16.06 22.83 34.40
N LEU A 861 -15.06 23.71 34.33
CA LEU A 861 -15.19 25.12 34.70
C LEU A 861 -15.43 25.96 33.45
N ARG A 862 -16.57 26.66 33.38
CA ARG A 862 -16.87 27.64 32.32
C ARG A 862 -17.47 28.88 32.95
N ASP A 863 -16.98 30.06 32.55
CA ASP A 863 -17.47 31.36 33.02
C ASP A 863 -17.53 31.48 34.56
N GLY A 864 -16.53 30.90 35.25
CA GLY A 864 -16.44 30.91 36.71
C GLY A 864 -17.40 29.96 37.44
N VAL A 865 -18.15 29.11 36.72
CA VAL A 865 -19.10 28.14 37.29
C VAL A 865 -18.69 26.71 36.95
N TYR A 866 -18.57 25.86 37.97
CA TYR A 866 -18.34 24.43 37.77
C TYR A 866 -19.63 23.76 37.33
N THR A 867 -19.55 22.93 36.29
CA THR A 867 -20.71 22.23 35.73
C THR A 867 -20.41 20.74 35.58
N LEU A 868 -21.33 19.93 36.06
CA LEU A 868 -21.42 18.50 35.76
C LEU A 868 -22.54 18.27 34.75
N SER A 869 -22.24 17.60 33.65
CA SER A 869 -23.21 17.31 32.59
C SER A 869 -23.52 15.83 32.51
N GLN A 870 -24.64 15.49 31.85
CA GLN A 870 -25.09 14.11 31.64
C GLN A 870 -25.27 13.35 32.96
N LEU A 871 -25.98 13.96 33.90
CA LEU A 871 -26.28 13.39 35.21
C LEU A 871 -27.50 12.47 35.21
N PRO A 872 -27.53 11.45 36.08
CA PRO A 872 -28.70 10.60 36.29
C PRO A 872 -29.88 11.31 36.94
N PRO A 873 -31.11 10.78 36.77
CA PRO A 873 -32.23 11.21 37.61
C PRO A 873 -31.91 10.88 39.09
N PRO A 874 -32.20 11.79 40.02
CA PRO A 874 -32.13 11.52 41.46
C PRO A 874 -33.00 10.31 41.87
N PRO A 875 -32.63 9.57 42.94
CA PRO A 875 -31.52 9.85 43.84
C PRO A 875 -30.18 9.27 43.35
N PHE A 876 -29.09 10.02 43.56
CA PHE A 876 -27.71 9.53 43.40
C PHE A 876 -26.79 10.19 44.43
N THR A 877 -25.65 9.55 44.70
CA THR A 877 -24.60 10.14 45.55
C THR A 877 -23.54 10.80 44.68
N LEU A 878 -23.25 12.07 44.96
CA LEU A 878 -22.20 12.84 44.33
C LEU A 878 -20.99 12.90 45.27
N GLU A 879 -19.85 12.36 44.84
CA GLU A 879 -18.56 12.51 45.49
C GLU A 879 -17.68 13.46 44.67
N LEU A 880 -17.17 14.52 45.27
CA LEU A 880 -16.30 15.52 44.66
C LEU A 880 -14.90 15.42 45.26
N ARG A 881 -13.88 15.36 44.40
CA ARG A 881 -12.48 15.26 44.79
C ARG A 881 -11.64 16.29 44.04
N SER A 882 -10.77 16.99 44.77
CA SER A 882 -9.76 17.91 44.25
C SER A 882 -8.42 17.60 44.91
N ARG A 883 -7.30 17.98 44.29
CA ARG A 883 -5.99 17.95 44.97
C ARG A 883 -5.88 18.98 46.09
N SER A 884 -6.69 20.03 46.09
CA SER A 884 -6.57 21.15 47.04
C SER A 884 -7.58 21.16 48.19
N THR A 885 -8.55 20.24 48.19
CA THR A 885 -9.65 20.21 49.18
C THR A 885 -9.92 18.80 49.67
N ARG A 886 -10.58 18.66 50.83
CA ARG A 886 -11.06 17.35 51.30
C ARG A 886 -12.12 16.77 50.35
N PRO A 887 -12.24 15.43 50.24
CA PRO A 887 -13.35 14.81 49.55
C PRO A 887 -14.69 15.26 50.15
N PHE A 888 -15.64 15.59 49.29
CA PHE A 888 -17.00 15.96 49.68
C PHE A 888 -17.97 14.94 49.11
N GLN A 889 -18.93 14.51 49.91
CA GLN A 889 -19.96 13.57 49.48
C GLN A 889 -21.34 14.08 49.88
N GLN A 890 -22.28 14.09 48.94
CA GLN A 890 -23.66 14.48 49.19
C GLN A 890 -24.63 13.64 48.37
N GLU A 891 -25.73 13.25 49.00
CA GLU A 891 -26.85 12.62 48.31
C GLU A 891 -27.71 13.71 47.62
N VAL A 892 -27.91 13.56 46.31
CA VAL A 892 -28.77 14.40 45.50
C VAL A 892 -30.09 13.67 45.31
N THR A 893 -31.15 14.12 45.97
CA THR A 893 -32.45 13.44 46.02
C THR A 893 -33.50 14.05 45.09
N ALA A 894 -33.27 15.25 44.56
CA ALA A 894 -34.14 15.94 43.60
C ALA A 894 -33.33 16.74 42.57
N ARG A 895 -33.93 17.04 41.40
CA ARG A 895 -33.25 17.82 40.35
C ARG A 895 -33.16 19.27 40.81
N THR A 896 -31.94 19.83 40.83
CA THR A 896 -31.68 21.22 41.22
C THR A 896 -30.77 21.87 40.19
N ASP A 897 -31.03 23.11 39.79
CA ASP A 897 -30.18 23.76 38.77
C ASP A 897 -28.80 24.12 39.31
N THR A 898 -28.68 24.34 40.62
CA THR A 898 -27.43 24.67 41.30
C THR A 898 -27.36 23.97 42.65
N LEU A 899 -26.21 23.38 42.95
CA LEU A 899 -25.86 22.82 44.24
C LEU A 899 -24.73 23.64 44.86
N THR A 900 -24.98 24.26 46.00
CA THR A 900 -23.96 24.96 46.78
C THR A 900 -23.17 23.96 47.60
N VAL A 901 -21.85 23.92 47.40
CA VAL A 901 -20.95 22.99 48.07
C VAL A 901 -19.89 23.78 48.83
N ALA A 902 -19.80 23.52 50.13
CA ALA A 902 -18.72 24.04 50.98
C ALA A 902 -17.59 23.00 51.04
N LEU A 903 -16.44 23.31 50.43
CA LEU A 903 -15.25 22.47 50.48
C LEU A 903 -14.26 22.98 51.52
N ASP A 904 -13.75 22.08 52.36
CA ASP A 904 -12.72 22.40 53.36
C ASP A 904 -11.32 22.33 52.70
N ARG A 905 -10.57 23.43 52.75
CA ARG A 905 -9.17 23.48 52.33
C ARG A 905 -8.32 22.71 53.36
N ALA A 906 -7.77 21.58 52.94
CA ALA A 906 -6.90 20.77 53.79
C ALA A 906 -5.56 21.47 54.09
N ALA A 907 -4.75 20.89 54.99
CA ALA A 907 -3.40 21.39 55.26
C ALA A 907 -2.52 21.35 54.00
N THR A 908 -1.65 22.36 53.85
CA THR A 908 -0.59 22.38 52.84
C THR A 908 0.69 21.83 53.46
N VAL A 909 1.23 20.77 52.87
CA VAL A 909 2.43 20.09 53.34
C VAL A 909 3.56 20.35 52.36
N ARG A 910 4.54 21.13 52.78
CA ARG A 910 5.77 21.39 52.03
C ARG A 910 6.84 20.40 52.47
N ILE A 911 7.46 19.70 51.53
CA ILE A 911 8.51 18.71 51.78
C ILE A 911 9.77 19.15 51.02
N MET A 912 10.86 19.37 51.74
CA MET A 912 12.15 19.73 51.18
C MET A 912 13.08 18.53 51.22
N ALA A 913 13.63 18.11 50.09
CA ALA A 913 14.63 17.06 49.99
C ALA A 913 16.00 17.69 49.73
N GLN A 914 16.98 17.40 50.60
CA GLN A 914 18.31 17.99 50.53
C GLN A 914 19.42 17.01 50.92
N ASP A 915 20.64 17.28 50.46
CA ASP A 915 21.84 16.62 50.95
C ASP A 915 22.29 17.20 52.31
N ARG A 916 23.34 16.62 52.93
CA ARG A 916 23.89 17.11 54.21
C ARG A 916 24.45 18.53 54.15
N ASN A 917 24.74 19.06 52.96
CA ASN A 917 25.24 20.41 52.76
C ASN A 917 24.10 21.41 52.44
N GLY A 918 22.84 20.98 52.52
CA GLY A 918 21.66 21.79 52.22
C GLY A 918 21.40 21.98 50.73
N LYS A 919 22.06 21.22 49.85
CA LYS A 919 21.80 21.28 48.41
C LYS A 919 20.50 20.53 48.10
N PRO A 920 19.54 21.13 47.36
CA PRO A 920 18.29 20.48 47.00
C PRO A 920 18.52 19.24 46.13
N LEU A 921 17.81 18.15 46.44
CA LEU A 921 17.90 16.86 45.73
C LEU A 921 16.59 16.50 45.04
N LEU A 922 16.69 15.93 43.83
CA LEU A 922 15.55 15.30 43.17
C LEU A 922 15.28 13.95 43.87
N ALA A 923 14.12 13.83 44.52
CA ALA A 923 13.76 12.67 45.31
C ALA A 923 12.29 12.30 45.08
N LEU A 924 12.02 11.00 45.02
CA LEU A 924 10.68 10.44 45.01
C LEU A 924 10.19 10.33 46.46
N ILE A 925 9.19 11.11 46.81
CA ILE A 925 8.63 11.20 48.16
C ILE A 925 7.42 10.27 48.29
N TYR A 926 7.33 9.58 49.42
CA TYR A 926 6.20 8.74 49.80
C TYR A 926 5.64 9.18 51.16
N LEU A 927 4.33 9.38 51.25
CA LEU A 927 3.60 9.44 52.51
C LEU A 927 2.82 8.14 52.68
N LYS A 928 3.13 7.40 53.73
CA LYS A 928 2.52 6.10 54.04
C LYS A 928 1.75 6.15 55.35
N ASP A 929 0.68 5.38 55.47
CA ASP A 929 -0.04 5.25 56.74
C ASP A 929 0.82 4.57 57.81
N VAL A 930 0.55 4.88 59.08
CA VAL A 930 1.18 4.18 60.21
C VAL A 930 0.44 2.86 60.46
N GLY A 931 1.09 1.74 60.15
CA GLY A 931 0.54 0.40 60.34
C GLY A 931 1.56 -0.73 60.10
N PRO A 932 1.21 -1.99 60.40
CA PRO A 932 2.10 -3.15 60.23
C PRO A 932 2.48 -3.41 58.76
N ILE A 933 1.64 -2.98 57.82
CA ILE A 933 1.93 -2.95 56.38
C ILE A 933 1.59 -1.54 55.89
N PRO A 934 2.55 -0.61 55.86
CA PRO A 934 2.28 0.79 55.55
C PRO A 934 1.91 0.96 54.06
N SER A 935 0.66 1.31 53.78
CA SER A 935 0.18 1.60 52.42
C SER A 935 0.57 3.01 51.99
N ILE A 936 1.07 3.16 50.76
CA ILE A 936 1.40 4.45 50.16
C ILE A 936 0.08 5.20 49.89
N ARG A 937 -0.06 6.39 50.47
CA ARG A 937 -1.21 7.29 50.24
C ARG A 937 -0.88 8.39 49.25
N TYR A 938 0.35 8.87 49.26
CA TYR A 938 0.83 9.90 48.34
C TYR A 938 2.23 9.55 47.86
N GLN A 939 2.47 9.76 46.56
CA GLN A 939 3.76 9.53 45.91
C GLN A 939 3.99 10.60 44.84
N GLU A 940 5.07 11.36 44.93
CA GLU A 940 5.40 12.41 43.95
C GLU A 940 6.89 12.76 43.99
N VAL A 941 7.45 13.24 42.87
CA VAL A 941 8.86 13.61 42.76
C VAL A 941 9.05 15.09 43.12
N THR A 942 10.07 15.42 43.90
CA THR A 942 10.43 16.82 44.18
C THR A 942 10.90 17.52 42.90
N THR A 943 10.48 18.76 42.70
CA THR A 943 10.98 19.61 41.59
C THR A 943 11.91 20.65 42.19
N LYS A 944 13.19 20.67 41.80
CA LYS A 944 14.23 21.50 42.43
C LYS A 944 14.35 21.29 43.96
N GLY A 945 14.16 20.05 44.41
CA GLY A 945 14.27 19.67 45.83
C GLY A 945 13.14 20.11 46.75
N THR A 946 12.04 20.65 46.21
CA THR A 946 10.83 20.93 46.99
C THR A 946 9.62 20.24 46.37
N LEU A 947 8.75 19.71 47.22
CA LEU A 947 7.43 19.20 46.89
C LEU A 947 6.41 19.95 47.76
N VAL A 948 5.32 20.43 47.17
CA VAL A 948 4.21 21.03 47.91
C VAL A 948 2.99 20.18 47.63
N VAL A 949 2.53 19.43 48.64
CA VAL A 949 1.32 18.61 48.56
C VAL A 949 0.21 19.34 49.29
N ARG A 950 -0.95 19.45 48.65
CA ARG A 950 -2.17 19.99 49.24
C ARG A 950 -3.19 18.85 49.38
N GLY A 951 -4.24 19.01 50.19
CA GLY A 951 -5.32 18.02 50.23
C GLY A 951 -5.10 16.81 51.16
N ILE A 952 -4.01 16.75 51.94
CA ILE A 952 -3.70 15.57 52.77
C ILE A 952 -4.58 15.53 54.03
N GLU A 953 -5.14 14.35 54.35
CA GLU A 953 -5.92 14.15 55.58
C GLU A 953 -5.04 14.30 56.84
N PRO A 954 -5.55 14.92 57.92
CA PRO A 954 -4.81 15.00 59.17
C PRO A 954 -4.60 13.64 59.79
N GLY A 955 -3.40 13.42 60.29
CA GLY A 955 -3.04 12.13 60.85
C GLY A 955 -1.55 11.97 60.99
N GLU A 956 -1.17 10.83 61.56
CA GLU A 956 0.21 10.39 61.65
C GLU A 956 0.55 9.64 60.36
N TYR A 957 1.65 10.02 59.71
CA TYR A 957 2.16 9.38 58.49
C TYR A 957 3.64 9.02 58.64
N VAL A 958 4.09 8.03 57.89
CA VAL A 958 5.51 7.80 57.64
C VAL A 958 5.90 8.51 56.35
N LEU A 959 6.71 9.56 56.48
CA LEU A 959 7.38 10.24 55.39
C LEU A 959 8.64 9.46 55.02
N ASP A 960 8.67 8.93 53.80
CA ASP A 960 9.76 8.16 53.22
C ASP A 960 10.20 8.83 51.90
N ALA A 961 11.46 8.67 51.52
CA ALA A 961 12.01 9.27 50.32
C ALA A 961 13.04 8.34 49.67
N ARG A 962 13.11 8.38 48.34
CA ARG A 962 14.11 7.64 47.55
C ARG A 962 14.73 8.56 46.52
N ALA A 963 15.96 8.24 46.12
CA ALA A 963 16.53 8.88 44.95
C ALA A 963 15.70 8.59 43.70
N ALA A 964 15.74 9.50 42.73
CA ALA A 964 15.03 9.32 41.47
C ALA A 964 15.66 8.23 40.58
N ASP A 965 16.98 8.02 40.71
CA ASP A 965 17.69 6.86 40.17
C ASP A 965 17.90 5.83 41.29
N PRO A 966 17.27 4.65 41.22
CA PRO A 966 17.34 3.64 42.26
C PRO A 966 18.69 2.92 42.36
N ASP A 967 19.52 2.93 41.31
CA ASP A 967 20.75 2.12 41.25
C ASP A 967 22.00 2.87 41.74
N GLU A 968 22.01 4.21 41.70
CA GLU A 968 23.17 5.05 42.11
C GLU A 968 22.86 6.14 43.15
N GLY A 969 21.64 6.17 43.70
CA GLY A 969 21.15 7.30 44.49
C GLY A 969 21.33 7.21 46.02
N PRO A 970 21.34 8.36 46.74
CA PRO A 970 21.53 8.38 48.19
C PRO A 970 20.29 7.89 48.96
N ARG A 971 20.52 7.31 50.14
CA ARG A 971 19.45 6.76 50.99
C ARG A 971 18.86 7.80 51.94
N PHE A 972 17.54 7.83 52.08
CA PHE A 972 16.85 8.68 53.07
C PHE A 972 16.32 7.81 54.21
N THR A 973 16.29 8.37 55.42
CA THR A 973 15.71 7.68 56.59
C THR A 973 14.23 8.03 56.70
N PRO A 974 13.31 7.06 56.69
CA PRO A 974 11.89 7.32 56.90
C PRO A 974 11.64 7.93 58.29
N ARG A 975 10.73 8.90 58.39
CA ARG A 975 10.37 9.55 59.65
C ARG A 975 8.87 9.63 59.82
N ARG A 976 8.41 9.50 61.06
CA ARG A 976 7.00 9.76 61.38
C ARG A 976 6.76 11.26 61.45
N ILE A 977 5.70 11.71 60.78
CA ILE A 977 5.26 13.10 60.76
C ILE A 977 3.80 13.18 61.17
N GLN A 978 3.43 14.28 61.83
CA GLN A 978 2.04 14.57 62.16
C GLN A 978 1.57 15.70 61.24
N ILE A 979 0.59 15.42 60.39
CA ILE A 979 -0.02 16.44 59.54
C ILE A 979 -1.19 17.06 60.31
N PRO A 980 -1.19 18.40 60.51
CA PRO A 980 -2.26 19.07 61.23
C PRO A 980 -3.56 19.09 60.41
N PRO A 981 -4.72 19.29 61.06
CA PRO A 981 -6.00 19.42 60.37
C PRO A 981 -6.08 20.56 59.36
N ARG A 982 -5.32 21.66 59.58
CA ARG A 982 -5.26 22.86 58.73
C ARG A 982 -3.89 23.57 58.86
N GLY A 983 -3.61 24.52 57.95
CA GLY A 983 -2.39 25.36 57.95
C GLY A 983 -1.30 24.87 56.98
N GLU A 984 -0.17 25.60 56.91
CA GLU A 984 1.03 25.17 56.18
C GLU A 984 2.03 24.53 57.15
N VAL A 985 2.47 23.32 56.86
CA VAL A 985 3.52 22.62 57.60
C VAL A 985 4.66 22.26 56.66
N THR A 986 5.89 22.45 57.11
CA THR A 986 7.08 22.12 56.32
C THR A 986 7.86 20.99 56.99
N PHE A 987 8.22 19.97 56.21
CA PHE A 987 9.09 18.87 56.61
C PHE A 987 10.33 18.84 55.71
N THR A 988 11.47 18.47 56.29
CA THR A 988 12.72 18.31 55.55
C THR A 988 13.21 16.87 55.66
N VAL A 989 13.55 16.28 54.52
CA VAL A 989 14.20 14.96 54.42
C VAL A 989 15.64 15.15 53.98
N GLU A 990 16.55 14.58 54.77
CA GLU A 990 17.99 14.68 54.55
C GLU A 990 18.55 13.32 54.14
N ALA A 991 19.40 13.33 53.12
CA ALA A 991 20.06 12.14 52.62
C ALA A 991 21.23 11.67 53.54
N GLY A 992 21.31 10.36 53.79
CA GLY A 992 22.45 9.69 54.42
C GLY A 992 23.60 9.42 53.42
N PRO A 993 24.78 8.99 53.88
CA PRO A 993 25.84 8.54 52.97
C PRO A 993 25.33 7.34 52.13
N PRO A 994 25.83 7.18 50.89
CA PRO A 994 25.45 6.08 50.01
C PRO A 994 25.68 4.70 50.65
#